data_AF-D5QAZ2-F1
#
_entry.id   AF-D5QAZ2-F1
#
_cell.length_a   1.000
_cell.length_b   1.000
_cell.length_c   1.000
_cell.angle_alpha   90.00
_cell.angle_beta   90.00
_cell.angle_gamma   90.00
#
_symmetry.space_group_name_H-M   'P 1'
#
loop_
_entity.id
_entity.type
_entity.pdbx_description
1 polymer ?
#
loop_
_entity_poly.entity_id
_entity_poly.type
_entity_poly.pdbx_seq_one_letter_code
_entity_poly.pdbx_strand_id
1 'polypeptide(L)'
;MPTPQDLGGAGMAVPPRATTPPAMAADGTKAASPGAHVDATPAGILAPAPQAGQKQEPAGSHMVPPANALLTEAAAPVTITQDLRPPSVVLDGLFEDIARAHIYADAKTAVDAIPDESPEDLLAQYKAAKARPDFVLKDFVSQHFTLPERKTVTYQRSPNENVRDYIMGMWDVLQRPPDTQVQYSSQLPLPYTYVVPGGRFSELYYWDSYFTMIGLYEDGKIDLMRDMVRDMASMIDRYGHIPNGSRTYYLSRSQVPFFSLMVDLLAMHDGQVAYTKFLPELQAEYDYWMDGADSVSPGGAYRHVVRLPDGTVMNRHWDDRDTPRDESYPEDLVTAASQSARKPEEVYRDLRAGSETGWDFTSRWLADGHTLSTIHTTDLLTVELNCLIPHLAQTLSHAYALKGDKEAAARYARIADERVAAMQRILWDERRAAYIDYDWKKGESTSILSGATAMPLFLQMATPEQAKAVAETIRKNLLKVGGLVATERTNSGQQWDAPNGWAPLQWMAVKGLNQYGYDELASDIAARWMGRVIGTYEKSGVLLEKYDVSNPYISPKGGKGGGEYPMQIGFGWTNGTLLGLMDRYPQNTRVVLDHNPAADLPDRPTVRALPPMNAYGVQSDKDTIDRYNLPLVTVMPRPVAPTPSLPQVSSVGESAPTPPSSAPPVQPTPSATVAATPKPAMPATIATPGPAASAPPQSPAEASTVTPHGAATAGEGTTPAVAHDGAPQQVEAPAVPAVAPSTPTTPSVTASAPASQSTTPQPTTSQSTVPQPPAGASAVLPVTAQPRVQHDDPMPTLPPHVTDAPKESTATPQPAAH
;
A
#
# COMPACT_ATOMS: atom_id res chain seq x y z
N MET A 1 7.73 -10.82 63.35
CA MET A 1 6.92 -10.36 64.50
C MET A 1 6.30 -9.02 64.14
N PRO A 2 5.07 -8.68 64.59
CA PRO A 2 4.04 -9.54 65.18
C PRO A 2 2.84 -9.76 64.20
N THR A 3 1.81 -10.47 64.65
CA THR A 3 0.51 -10.65 63.97
C THR A 3 -0.51 -9.56 64.34
N PRO A 4 -1.60 -9.38 63.55
CA PRO A 4 -2.72 -8.50 63.89
C PRO A 4 -3.67 -9.13 64.94
N GLN A 5 -4.72 -8.39 65.34
CA GLN A 5 -5.89 -8.91 66.06
C GLN A 5 -7.18 -8.67 65.26
N ASP A 6 -8.08 -9.65 65.33
CA ASP A 6 -9.40 -9.71 64.68
C ASP A 6 -10.50 -8.93 65.39
N LEU A 7 -11.64 -8.77 64.69
CA LEU A 7 -13.05 -8.92 65.12
C LEU A 7 -13.96 -8.20 64.08
N GLY A 8 -15.03 -8.73 63.50
CA GLY A 8 -15.74 -10.03 63.51
C GLY A 8 -17.12 -9.84 62.84
N GLY A 9 -17.91 -10.83 62.38
CA GLY A 9 -17.79 -12.30 62.35
C GLY A 9 -19.09 -12.97 61.81
N ALA A 10 -19.18 -14.31 61.90
CA ALA A 10 -20.26 -15.23 61.44
C ALA A 10 -20.39 -15.42 59.90
N GLY A 11 -20.60 -16.62 59.33
CA GLY A 11 -20.75 -18.01 59.86
C GLY A 11 -21.85 -18.76 59.07
N MET A 12 -21.84 -20.07 58.76
CA MET A 12 -21.00 -21.27 59.04
C MET A 12 -20.98 -22.16 57.77
N ALA A 13 -20.03 -23.04 57.42
CA ALA A 13 -19.11 -23.97 58.11
C ALA A 13 -19.66 -25.40 58.40
N VAL A 14 -19.08 -26.44 57.76
CA VAL A 14 -18.95 -27.86 58.19
C VAL A 14 -17.97 -28.62 57.25
N PRO A 15 -17.20 -29.67 57.69
CA PRO A 15 -15.90 -30.01 57.07
C PRO A 15 -15.71 -31.51 56.61
N PRO A 16 -14.64 -32.31 56.92
CA PRO A 16 -13.61 -32.63 55.89
C PRO A 16 -13.06 -34.10 55.78
N ARG A 17 -12.19 -34.32 54.76
CA ARG A 17 -10.96 -35.17 54.72
C ARG A 17 -10.99 -36.72 54.45
N ALA A 18 -10.21 -37.12 53.42
CA ALA A 18 -9.09 -38.12 53.43
C ALA A 18 -9.19 -39.52 52.75
N THR A 19 -7.98 -40.06 52.45
CA THR A 19 -7.51 -41.48 52.28
C THR A 19 -7.74 -42.35 51.01
N THR A 20 -6.70 -42.39 50.14
CA THR A 20 -5.90 -43.56 49.62
C THR A 20 -6.51 -44.74 48.78
N PRO A 21 -5.68 -45.49 47.98
CA PRO A 21 -6.09 -46.46 46.93
C PRO A 21 -5.89 -47.97 47.36
N PRO A 22 -6.07 -49.06 46.54
CA PRO A 22 -5.24 -49.41 45.35
C PRO A 22 -5.84 -50.30 44.19
N ALA A 23 -4.97 -50.58 43.22
CA ALA A 23 -4.91 -51.47 42.03
C ALA A 23 -5.67 -52.82 41.91
N MET A 24 -5.90 -53.26 40.65
CA MET A 24 -5.72 -54.60 39.98
C MET A 24 -6.38 -54.49 38.56
N ALA A 25 -5.78 -54.88 37.40
CA ALA A 25 -5.41 -56.21 36.87
C ALA A 25 -6.64 -57.13 36.62
N ALA A 26 -6.81 -57.86 35.50
CA ALA A 26 -6.10 -57.98 34.21
C ALA A 26 -7.18 -58.29 33.10
N ASP A 27 -6.99 -58.81 31.87
CA ASP A 27 -5.89 -59.37 31.06
C ASP A 27 -6.33 -59.34 29.55
N GLY A 28 -5.72 -60.10 28.63
CA GLY A 28 -6.51 -60.77 27.57
C GLY A 28 -6.19 -60.57 26.08
N THR A 29 -4.93 -60.30 25.71
CA THR A 29 -4.25 -60.66 24.43
C THR A 29 -4.98 -60.85 23.07
N LYS A 30 -4.28 -60.39 22.01
CA LYS A 30 -4.16 -60.95 20.63
C LYS A 30 -5.20 -60.58 19.55
N ALA A 31 -4.67 -59.94 18.50
CA ALA A 31 -5.29 -59.70 17.22
C ALA A 31 -5.22 -60.90 16.25
N ALA A 32 -6.07 -60.89 15.23
CA ALA A 32 -5.80 -61.47 13.90
C ALA A 32 -6.72 -60.89 12.80
N SER A 33 -6.13 -60.23 11.80
CA SER A 33 -6.66 -60.11 10.43
C SER A 33 -6.06 -61.27 9.58
N PRO A 34 -6.34 -61.48 8.27
CA PRO A 34 -7.16 -60.71 7.31
C PRO A 34 -8.10 -61.58 6.40
N GLY A 35 -8.69 -60.99 5.35
CA GLY A 35 -9.41 -61.66 4.25
C GLY A 35 -9.92 -60.67 3.18
N ALA A 36 -10.07 -61.08 1.91
CA ALA A 36 -10.33 -60.16 0.78
C ALA A 36 -11.10 -60.76 -0.43
N HIS A 37 -11.52 -59.89 -1.37
CA HIS A 37 -12.23 -60.15 -2.65
C HIS A 37 -13.73 -60.56 -2.51
N VAL A 38 -14.62 -60.45 -3.51
CA VAL A 38 -14.48 -60.37 -4.99
C VAL A 38 -15.54 -59.42 -5.62
N ASP A 39 -15.29 -58.91 -6.84
CA ASP A 39 -16.23 -58.16 -7.70
C ASP A 39 -17.36 -59.02 -8.34
N ALA A 40 -18.49 -58.39 -8.71
CA ALA A 40 -19.44 -58.90 -9.71
C ALA A 40 -20.38 -57.82 -10.33
N THR A 41 -20.46 -57.79 -11.66
CA THR A 41 -21.51 -57.18 -12.53
C THR A 41 -21.55 -58.00 -13.86
N PRO A 42 -22.35 -57.72 -14.92
CA PRO A 42 -23.52 -56.84 -15.11
C PRO A 42 -24.75 -57.56 -15.78
N ALA A 43 -25.87 -56.85 -16.02
CA ALA A 43 -26.85 -57.13 -17.11
C ALA A 43 -27.85 -55.96 -17.29
N GLY A 44 -28.56 -55.90 -18.43
CA GLY A 44 -29.66 -54.94 -18.72
C GLY A 44 -30.59 -55.48 -19.83
N ILE A 45 -31.27 -54.59 -20.60
CA ILE A 45 -31.83 -54.74 -21.99
C ILE A 45 -33.30 -54.26 -22.19
N LEU A 46 -33.54 -53.66 -23.37
CA LEU A 46 -34.79 -53.41 -24.15
C LEU A 46 -35.75 -52.22 -23.84
N ALA A 47 -36.31 -51.73 -24.95
CA ALA A 47 -37.45 -50.81 -25.11
C ALA A 47 -38.38 -51.36 -26.23
N PRO A 48 -39.58 -50.81 -26.45
CA PRO A 48 -39.82 -50.06 -27.71
C PRO A 48 -40.82 -48.89 -27.62
N ALA A 49 -40.99 -48.16 -28.73
CA ALA A 49 -41.94 -47.03 -28.91
C ALA A 49 -43.28 -47.45 -29.57
N PRO A 50 -44.24 -46.53 -29.81
CA PRO A 50 -44.25 -45.77 -31.08
C PRO A 50 -44.69 -44.28 -30.98
N GLN A 51 -44.76 -43.61 -32.14
CA GLN A 51 -45.08 -42.18 -32.32
C GLN A 51 -46.58 -41.91 -32.61
N ALA A 52 -47.06 -40.67 -32.37
CA ALA A 52 -47.60 -39.74 -33.40
C ALA A 52 -48.54 -38.63 -32.83
N GLY A 53 -48.56 -37.46 -33.48
CA GLY A 53 -49.68 -36.50 -33.41
C GLY A 53 -49.38 -35.12 -32.78
N GLN A 54 -49.48 -34.04 -33.57
CA GLN A 54 -49.39 -32.65 -33.10
C GLN A 54 -50.77 -32.08 -32.73
N LYS A 55 -50.83 -31.21 -31.71
CA LYS A 55 -51.69 -30.01 -31.70
C LYS A 55 -51.22 -28.99 -30.66
N GLN A 56 -51.57 -27.72 -30.86
CA GLN A 56 -51.11 -26.57 -30.07
C GLN A 56 -52.08 -26.21 -28.94
N GLU A 57 -51.53 -25.79 -27.79
CA GLU A 57 -51.90 -24.68 -26.85
C GLU A 57 -53.37 -24.26 -26.56
N PRO A 58 -53.66 -23.49 -25.46
CA PRO A 58 -52.76 -22.98 -24.40
C PRO A 58 -53.24 -23.22 -22.92
N ALA A 59 -52.32 -22.92 -21.99
CA ALA A 59 -52.44 -22.36 -20.62
C ALA A 59 -53.67 -22.58 -19.69
N GLY A 60 -53.39 -22.85 -18.39
CA GLY A 60 -54.12 -22.18 -17.28
C GLY A 60 -54.51 -22.98 -16.01
N SER A 61 -53.65 -22.99 -14.97
CA SER A 61 -54.04 -23.20 -13.56
C SER A 61 -52.92 -22.71 -12.61
N HIS A 62 -53.08 -21.63 -11.84
CA HIS A 62 -53.74 -21.57 -10.52
C HIS A 62 -53.14 -22.47 -9.42
N MET A 63 -52.56 -21.83 -8.40
CA MET A 63 -52.34 -22.40 -7.06
C MET A 63 -52.79 -21.39 -5.98
N VAL A 64 -53.02 -21.89 -4.76
CA VAL A 64 -53.68 -21.19 -3.64
C VAL A 64 -52.63 -20.59 -2.68
N PRO A 65 -52.85 -19.37 -2.12
CA PRO A 65 -51.87 -18.71 -1.25
C PRO A 65 -51.91 -19.19 0.23
N PRO A 66 -50.78 -19.07 0.98
CA PRO A 66 -50.77 -19.16 2.44
C PRO A 66 -51.31 -17.88 3.10
N ALA A 67 -51.58 -17.94 4.41
CA ALA A 67 -52.30 -16.91 5.15
C ALA A 67 -51.45 -15.70 5.60
N ASN A 68 -52.08 -14.52 5.67
CA ASN A 68 -51.48 -13.30 6.23
C ASN A 68 -51.17 -13.45 7.73
N ALA A 69 -49.93 -13.13 8.10
CA ALA A 69 -49.62 -12.60 9.43
C ALA A 69 -49.59 -11.06 9.34
N LEU A 70 -50.33 -10.37 10.22
CA LEU A 70 -50.34 -8.91 10.28
C LEU A 70 -49.04 -8.40 10.94
N LEU A 71 -48.03 -8.09 10.12
CA LEU A 71 -46.97 -7.17 10.48
C LEU A 71 -47.38 -5.77 10.04
N THR A 72 -47.32 -4.81 10.98
CA THR A 72 -47.50 -3.38 10.70
C THR A 72 -46.42 -2.88 9.73
N GLU A 73 -46.78 -1.96 8.84
CA GLU A 73 -45.85 -1.25 7.95
C GLU A 73 -44.91 -0.31 8.74
N ALA A 74 -43.93 -0.90 9.43
CA ALA A 74 -42.65 -0.23 9.59
C ALA A 74 -42.01 -0.18 8.20
N ALA A 75 -41.76 1.02 7.68
CA ALA A 75 -41.19 1.18 6.35
C ALA A 75 -39.86 0.41 6.24
N ALA A 76 -39.80 -0.56 5.33
CA ALA A 76 -38.55 -1.23 5.02
C ALA A 76 -37.54 -0.16 4.55
N PRO A 77 -36.30 -0.14 5.08
CA PRO A 77 -35.33 0.88 4.70
C PRO A 77 -35.08 0.80 3.20
N VAL A 78 -35.28 1.92 2.50
CA VAL A 78 -35.05 2.02 1.06
C VAL A 78 -33.59 1.67 0.82
N THR A 79 -33.34 0.49 0.25
CA THR A 79 -31.98 0.01 -0.01
C THR A 79 -31.42 0.82 -1.16
N ILE A 80 -30.64 1.86 -0.82
CA ILE A 80 -29.92 2.67 -1.78
C ILE A 80 -29.01 1.72 -2.57
N THR A 81 -29.21 1.64 -3.89
CA THR A 81 -28.26 0.92 -4.75
C THR A 81 -27.08 1.85 -4.98
N GLN A 82 -25.91 1.50 -4.45
CA GLN A 82 -24.69 2.27 -4.73
C GLN A 82 -24.27 2.05 -6.19
N ASP A 83 -23.95 3.15 -6.87
CA ASP A 83 -23.19 3.06 -8.11
C ASP A 83 -21.73 2.79 -7.76
N LEU A 84 -21.20 1.66 -8.23
CA LEU A 84 -19.81 1.27 -8.00
C LEU A 84 -18.88 1.79 -9.11
N ARG A 85 -19.42 2.47 -10.12
CA ARG A 85 -18.62 3.12 -11.16
C ARG A 85 -17.86 4.33 -10.53
N PRO A 86 -16.61 4.57 -10.95
CA PRO A 86 -15.79 5.65 -10.41
C PRO A 86 -16.18 7.03 -10.98
N PRO A 87 -15.82 8.15 -10.33
CA PRO A 87 -16.24 9.50 -10.73
C PRO A 87 -15.97 9.84 -12.19
N SER A 88 -14.82 9.46 -12.75
CA SER A 88 -14.48 9.66 -14.17
C SER A 88 -15.38 8.91 -15.16
N VAL A 89 -16.16 7.92 -14.70
CA VAL A 89 -17.10 7.13 -15.53
C VAL A 89 -18.55 7.55 -15.30
N VAL A 90 -18.92 8.01 -14.10
CA VAL A 90 -20.29 8.49 -13.83
C VAL A 90 -20.50 9.95 -14.22
N LEU A 91 -19.45 10.77 -14.21
CA LEU A 91 -19.48 12.19 -14.59
C LEU A 91 -18.80 12.48 -15.93
N ASP A 92 -18.33 11.45 -16.66
CA ASP A 92 -17.89 11.53 -18.07
C ASP A 92 -17.06 12.80 -18.38
N GLY A 93 -17.40 13.56 -19.44
CA GLY A 93 -16.67 14.79 -19.81
C GLY A 93 -16.73 15.90 -18.74
N LEU A 94 -17.77 15.96 -17.89
CA LEU A 94 -17.80 16.93 -16.78
C LEU A 94 -16.65 16.68 -15.79
N PHE A 95 -16.29 15.41 -15.53
CA PHE A 95 -15.14 15.09 -14.69
C PHE A 95 -13.83 15.58 -15.32
N GLU A 96 -13.65 15.34 -16.62
CA GLU A 96 -12.47 15.80 -17.36
C GLU A 96 -12.37 17.34 -17.38
N ASP A 97 -13.47 18.05 -17.64
CA ASP A 97 -13.53 19.51 -17.58
C ASP A 97 -13.17 20.04 -16.17
N ILE A 98 -13.69 19.42 -15.10
CA ILE A 98 -13.38 19.77 -13.69
C ILE A 98 -11.88 19.60 -13.41
N ALA A 99 -11.32 18.46 -13.77
CA ALA A 99 -9.91 18.13 -13.55
C ALA A 99 -8.98 19.08 -14.32
N ARG A 100 -9.27 19.32 -15.61
CA ARG A 100 -8.48 20.23 -16.47
C ARG A 100 -8.57 21.70 -16.05
N ALA A 101 -9.68 22.12 -15.45
CA ALA A 101 -9.85 23.49 -14.96
C ALA A 101 -9.18 23.76 -13.59
N HIS A 102 -8.63 22.74 -12.92
CA HIS A 102 -7.95 22.83 -11.62
C HIS A 102 -8.75 23.61 -10.56
N ILE A 103 -10.06 23.33 -10.47
CA ILE A 103 -11.01 24.06 -9.61
C ILE A 103 -10.65 23.95 -8.12
N TYR A 104 -10.03 22.84 -7.73
CA TYR A 104 -9.50 22.57 -6.40
C TYR A 104 -7.96 22.42 -6.46
N ALA A 105 -7.28 22.82 -5.39
CA ALA A 105 -5.82 22.73 -5.28
C ALA A 105 -5.29 21.31 -4.94
N ASP A 106 -6.17 20.35 -4.71
CA ASP A 106 -5.88 18.92 -4.55
C ASP A 106 -6.92 18.17 -5.38
N ALA A 107 -6.49 17.44 -6.41
CA ALA A 107 -7.35 16.68 -7.34
C ALA A 107 -8.27 15.68 -6.62
N LYS A 108 -7.85 15.12 -5.47
CA LYS A 108 -8.69 14.23 -4.66
C LYS A 108 -9.99 14.92 -4.19
N THR A 109 -9.99 16.24 -4.08
CA THR A 109 -11.19 17.03 -3.73
C THR A 109 -12.29 16.95 -4.80
N ALA A 110 -11.96 16.68 -6.07
CA ALA A 110 -12.94 16.47 -7.13
C ALA A 110 -13.59 15.08 -7.09
N VAL A 111 -12.86 14.03 -6.69
CA VAL A 111 -13.40 12.66 -6.55
C VAL A 111 -14.09 12.41 -5.22
N ASP A 112 -13.74 13.19 -4.19
CA ASP A 112 -14.41 13.17 -2.90
C ASP A 112 -15.76 13.91 -2.93
N ALA A 113 -15.95 14.83 -3.89
CA ALA A 113 -17.17 15.61 -4.06
C ALA A 113 -18.37 14.73 -4.40
N ILE A 114 -19.51 15.02 -3.79
CA ILE A 114 -20.75 14.25 -3.91
C ILE A 114 -21.71 15.04 -4.80
N PRO A 115 -22.17 14.49 -5.95
CA PRO A 115 -23.25 15.09 -6.73
C PRO A 115 -24.52 15.27 -5.89
N ASP A 116 -25.12 16.46 -5.93
CA ASP A 116 -26.35 16.77 -5.18
C ASP A 116 -27.62 16.18 -5.85
N GLU A 117 -27.47 15.65 -7.06
CA GLU A 117 -28.51 15.07 -7.92
C GLU A 117 -27.96 13.85 -8.69
N SER A 118 -28.80 13.18 -9.50
CA SER A 118 -28.32 11.99 -10.24
C SER A 118 -27.27 12.38 -11.30
N PRO A 119 -26.25 11.55 -11.56
CA PRO A 119 -25.26 11.85 -12.60
C PRO A 119 -25.86 12.01 -14.01
N GLU A 120 -27.00 11.38 -14.30
CA GLU A 120 -27.70 11.53 -15.58
C GLU A 120 -28.34 12.92 -15.70
N ASP A 121 -29.06 13.36 -14.67
CA ASP A 121 -29.64 14.71 -14.59
C ASP A 121 -28.53 15.78 -14.61
N LEU A 122 -27.47 15.57 -13.82
CA LEU A 122 -26.34 16.50 -13.70
C LEU A 122 -25.61 16.69 -15.04
N LEU A 123 -25.41 15.61 -15.81
CA LEU A 123 -24.82 15.68 -17.15
C LEU A 123 -25.75 16.36 -18.15
N ALA A 124 -27.07 16.18 -18.05
CA ALA A 124 -28.04 16.89 -18.87
C ALA A 124 -28.06 18.40 -18.55
N GLN A 125 -28.07 18.76 -17.26
CA GLN A 125 -27.97 20.14 -16.79
C GLN A 125 -26.63 20.77 -17.19
N TYR A 126 -25.51 20.07 -17.04
CA TYR A 126 -24.19 20.53 -17.45
C TYR A 126 -24.14 20.82 -18.95
N LYS A 127 -24.63 19.90 -19.79
CA LYS A 127 -24.67 20.05 -21.24
C LYS A 127 -25.52 21.24 -21.69
N ALA A 128 -26.65 21.49 -21.01
CA ALA A 128 -27.47 22.67 -21.26
C ALA A 128 -26.78 23.97 -20.77
N ALA A 129 -26.12 23.93 -19.61
CA ALA A 129 -25.44 25.08 -19.03
C ALA A 129 -24.21 25.50 -19.83
N LYS A 130 -23.36 24.54 -20.27
CA LYS A 130 -22.14 24.73 -21.07
C LYS A 130 -22.41 25.36 -22.44
N ALA A 131 -23.63 25.24 -22.96
CA ALA A 131 -24.06 25.85 -24.22
C ALA A 131 -24.34 27.37 -24.11
N ARG A 132 -24.34 27.96 -22.90
CA ARG A 132 -24.61 29.39 -22.69
C ARG A 132 -23.32 30.23 -22.73
N PRO A 133 -23.33 31.44 -23.31
CA PRO A 133 -22.13 32.29 -23.40
C PRO A 133 -21.57 32.78 -22.06
N ASP A 134 -22.38 32.76 -21.00
CA ASP A 134 -22.07 33.19 -19.64
C ASP A 134 -21.67 32.02 -18.70
N PHE A 135 -21.41 30.83 -19.25
CA PHE A 135 -21.12 29.64 -18.45
C PHE A 135 -19.77 29.72 -17.71
N VAL A 136 -19.81 29.57 -16.38
CA VAL A 136 -18.64 29.44 -15.51
C VAL A 136 -18.66 28.07 -14.84
N LEU A 137 -17.70 27.21 -15.19
CA LEU A 137 -17.62 25.84 -14.67
C LEU A 137 -17.49 25.78 -13.14
N LYS A 138 -16.69 26.68 -12.55
CA LYS A 138 -16.52 26.76 -11.10
C LYS A 138 -17.83 27.04 -10.37
N ASP A 139 -18.65 27.93 -10.92
CA ASP A 139 -19.92 28.33 -10.31
C ASP A 139 -20.93 27.19 -10.39
N PHE A 140 -20.98 26.50 -11.54
CA PHE A 140 -21.75 25.27 -11.72
C PHE A 140 -21.35 24.18 -10.72
N VAL A 141 -20.06 23.89 -10.59
CA VAL A 141 -19.56 22.91 -9.61
C VAL A 141 -19.93 23.30 -8.18
N SER A 142 -19.90 24.59 -7.83
CA SER A 142 -20.33 25.07 -6.50
C SER A 142 -21.84 25.05 -6.25
N GLN A 143 -22.66 24.74 -7.26
CA GLN A 143 -24.13 24.71 -7.20
C GLN A 143 -24.73 23.29 -7.24
N HIS A 144 -23.95 22.29 -7.65
CA HIS A 144 -24.42 20.91 -7.86
C HIS A 144 -23.55 19.83 -7.18
N PHE A 145 -22.58 20.21 -6.35
CA PHE A 145 -21.74 19.28 -5.60
C PHE A 145 -21.55 19.69 -4.13
N THR A 146 -21.94 18.81 -3.21
CA THR A 146 -21.55 18.86 -1.80
C THR A 146 -20.14 18.32 -1.60
N LEU A 147 -19.25 19.11 -0.99
CA LEU A 147 -17.97 18.61 -0.48
C LEU A 147 -18.17 17.89 0.86
N PRO A 148 -17.60 16.68 1.07
CA PRO A 148 -17.71 15.96 2.33
C PRO A 148 -16.96 16.69 3.47
N GLU A 149 -17.45 16.54 4.70
CA GLU A 149 -16.85 17.17 5.88
C GLU A 149 -15.47 16.57 6.21
N ARG A 150 -14.42 17.20 5.68
CA ARG A 150 -13.05 16.88 6.06
C ARG A 150 -12.77 17.38 7.49
N LYS A 151 -12.79 16.46 8.47
CA LYS A 151 -12.31 16.66 9.85
C LYS A 151 -10.85 17.11 9.84
N THR A 152 -10.65 18.41 9.67
CA THR A 152 -9.33 19.01 9.50
C THR A 152 -8.67 19.12 10.87
N VAL A 153 -7.66 18.27 11.11
CA VAL A 153 -6.99 18.17 12.40
C VAL A 153 -6.01 19.34 12.56
N THR A 154 -6.54 20.51 12.93
CA THR A 154 -5.75 21.66 13.42
C THR A 154 -5.24 21.32 14.82
N TYR A 155 -4.26 20.42 14.89
CA TYR A 155 -3.69 19.97 16.14
C TYR A 155 -2.81 21.05 16.75
N GLN A 156 -3.07 21.41 18.00
CA GLN A 156 -2.19 22.24 18.80
C GLN A 156 -1.85 21.50 20.08
N ARG A 157 -0.62 20.98 20.14
CA ARG A 157 -0.09 20.21 21.26
C ARG A 157 -0.27 20.95 22.59
N SER A 158 -0.81 20.25 23.59
CA SER A 158 -0.93 20.80 24.94
C SER A 158 0.44 20.86 25.64
N PRO A 159 0.74 21.89 26.48
CA PRO A 159 2.09 22.05 27.05
C PRO A 159 2.63 20.85 27.86
N ASN A 160 1.74 20.03 28.42
CA ASN A 160 2.06 18.87 29.25
C ASN A 160 1.83 17.54 28.52
N GLU A 161 1.72 17.55 27.18
CA GLU A 161 1.36 16.37 26.40
C GLU A 161 2.60 15.62 25.93
N ASN A 162 2.76 14.38 26.38
CA ASN A 162 3.84 13.48 25.97
C ASN A 162 3.48 12.74 24.65
N VAL A 163 4.45 12.10 24.02
CA VAL A 163 4.26 11.45 22.71
C VAL A 163 3.31 10.24 22.73
N ARG A 164 3.16 9.53 23.86
CA ARG A 164 2.17 8.45 24.02
C ARG A 164 0.76 9.02 24.19
N ASP A 165 0.60 10.05 25.01
CA ASP A 165 -0.70 10.71 25.22
C ASP A 165 -1.21 11.31 23.89
N TYR A 166 -0.32 11.90 23.08
CA TYR A 166 -0.60 12.29 21.70
C TYR A 166 -1.13 11.13 20.86
N ILE A 167 -0.43 9.99 20.83
CA ILE A 167 -0.84 8.80 20.05
C ILE A 167 -2.23 8.32 20.48
N MET A 168 -2.46 8.19 21.79
CA MET A 168 -3.73 7.73 22.35
C MET A 168 -4.89 8.66 21.98
N GLY A 169 -4.72 9.97 22.14
CA GLY A 169 -5.73 10.96 21.75
C GLY A 169 -5.93 11.03 20.23
N MET A 170 -4.89 10.80 19.45
CA MET A 170 -4.97 10.79 17.99
C MET A 170 -5.77 9.60 17.45
N TRP A 171 -5.84 8.46 18.16
CA TRP A 171 -6.78 7.39 17.79
C TRP A 171 -8.23 7.87 17.79
N ASP A 172 -8.63 8.68 18.77
CA ASP A 172 -10.00 9.18 18.87
C ASP A 172 -10.33 10.27 17.82
N VAL A 173 -9.29 10.85 17.21
CA VAL A 173 -9.35 11.82 16.09
C VAL A 173 -9.34 11.11 14.72
N LEU A 174 -8.54 10.06 14.56
CA LEU A 174 -8.42 9.29 13.32
C LEU A 174 -9.54 8.25 13.15
N GLN A 175 -10.22 7.83 14.22
CA GLN A 175 -11.35 6.91 14.11
C GLN A 175 -12.55 7.53 13.36
N ARG A 176 -13.31 6.67 12.69
CA ARG A 176 -14.58 6.96 12.00
C ARG A 176 -15.62 5.95 12.49
N PRO A 177 -16.85 6.38 12.80
CA PRO A 177 -17.95 5.46 13.07
C PRO A 177 -18.32 4.68 11.78
N PRO A 178 -19.15 3.63 11.89
CA PRO A 178 -19.77 2.99 10.73
C PRO A 178 -20.37 4.00 9.75
N ASP A 179 -20.07 3.84 8.46
CA ASP A 179 -20.53 4.77 7.43
C ASP A 179 -22.04 4.65 7.21
N THR A 180 -22.70 5.80 7.09
CA THR A 180 -24.03 5.86 6.48
C THR A 180 -23.87 5.96 4.97
N GLN A 181 -24.56 5.10 4.22
CA GLN A 181 -24.52 5.12 2.76
C GLN A 181 -25.15 6.41 2.20
N VAL A 182 -24.37 7.17 1.44
CA VAL A 182 -24.82 8.40 0.76
C VAL A 182 -24.97 8.12 -0.74
N GLN A 183 -26.04 8.62 -1.37
CA GLN A 183 -26.20 8.52 -2.84
C GLN A 183 -25.07 9.26 -3.57
N TYR A 184 -24.65 8.72 -4.71
CA TYR A 184 -23.65 9.28 -5.64
C TYR A 184 -22.24 9.53 -5.06
N SER A 185 -22.04 9.32 -3.75
CA SER A 185 -20.74 9.41 -3.08
C SER A 185 -19.79 8.31 -3.54
N SER A 186 -18.52 8.69 -3.72
CA SER A 186 -17.44 7.75 -3.98
C SER A 186 -17.04 6.90 -2.76
N GLN A 187 -17.48 7.23 -1.55
CA GLN A 187 -17.19 6.44 -0.33
C GLN A 187 -17.89 5.07 -0.40
N LEU A 188 -17.11 3.99 -0.27
CA LEU A 188 -17.64 2.64 -0.06
C LEU A 188 -17.94 2.49 1.44
N PRO A 189 -19.21 2.33 1.86
CA PRO A 189 -19.55 2.40 3.27
C PRO A 189 -18.99 1.19 4.03
N LEU A 190 -18.39 1.43 5.19
CA LEU A 190 -17.88 0.42 6.10
C LEU A 190 -18.86 0.14 7.27
N PRO A 191 -19.20 -1.13 7.55
CA PRO A 191 -20.19 -1.49 8.59
C PRO A 191 -19.71 -1.37 10.04
N TYR A 192 -18.40 -1.24 10.31
CA TYR A 192 -17.85 -1.15 11.66
C TYR A 192 -17.07 0.16 11.91
N THR A 193 -16.48 0.30 13.10
CA THR A 193 -15.64 1.48 13.44
C THR A 193 -14.23 1.24 12.90
N TYR A 194 -13.67 2.22 12.18
CA TYR A 194 -12.36 2.10 11.54
C TYR A 194 -11.46 3.31 11.78
N VAL A 195 -10.16 3.18 11.50
CA VAL A 195 -9.17 4.27 11.62
C VAL A 195 -8.64 4.65 10.23
N VAL A 196 -8.54 5.95 9.94
CA VAL A 196 -7.96 6.46 8.69
C VAL A 196 -6.50 6.92 8.88
N PRO A 197 -5.67 6.97 7.83
CA PRO A 197 -4.25 7.35 7.99
C PRO A 197 -4.05 8.78 8.51
N GLY A 198 -4.83 9.75 8.01
CA GLY A 198 -4.81 11.15 8.45
C GLY A 198 -4.76 12.18 7.31
N GLY A 199 -5.09 13.44 7.63
CA GLY A 199 -5.06 14.55 6.68
C GLY A 199 -6.06 14.41 5.52
N ARG A 200 -5.57 14.40 4.27
CA ARG A 200 -6.37 14.22 3.05
C ARG A 200 -6.96 12.81 2.93
N PHE A 201 -6.39 11.84 3.64
CA PHE A 201 -6.85 10.46 3.69
C PHE A 201 -8.01 10.35 4.68
N SER A 202 -9.21 10.37 4.12
CA SER A 202 -10.51 10.41 4.81
C SER A 202 -11.22 9.06 4.87
N GLU A 203 -10.64 8.07 4.20
CA GLU A 203 -11.11 6.70 4.00
C GLU A 203 -10.12 5.71 4.64
N LEU A 204 -10.57 4.48 4.87
CA LEU A 204 -9.68 3.38 5.25
C LEU A 204 -8.76 3.05 4.07
N TYR A 205 -7.48 2.82 4.35
CA TYR A 205 -6.48 2.30 3.40
C TYR A 205 -5.98 0.92 3.85
N TYR A 206 -5.65 0.06 2.90
CA TYR A 206 -5.44 -1.36 3.17
C TYR A 206 -4.19 -1.63 4.01
N TRP A 207 -2.97 -1.43 3.49
CA TRP A 207 -1.75 -1.82 4.24
C TRP A 207 -1.48 -0.92 5.45
N ASP A 208 -1.85 0.37 5.38
CA ASP A 208 -1.81 1.35 6.47
C ASP A 208 -2.51 0.82 7.73
N SER A 209 -3.61 0.09 7.53
CA SER A 209 -4.38 -0.50 8.62
C SER A 209 -3.55 -1.49 9.44
N TYR A 210 -2.73 -2.35 8.83
CA TYR A 210 -1.89 -3.30 9.60
C TYR A 210 -0.91 -2.55 10.52
N PHE A 211 -0.23 -1.54 10.00
CA PHE A 211 0.74 -0.76 10.79
C PHE A 211 0.07 0.13 11.85
N THR A 212 -1.18 0.52 11.61
CA THR A 212 -2.04 1.21 12.58
C THR A 212 -2.52 0.25 13.68
N MET A 213 -2.92 -0.98 13.32
CA MET A 213 -3.39 -2.02 14.24
C MET A 213 -2.33 -2.43 15.26
N ILE A 214 -1.03 -2.35 14.95
CA ILE A 214 0.05 -2.52 15.94
C ILE A 214 -0.15 -1.54 17.12
N GLY A 215 -0.49 -0.29 16.83
CA GLY A 215 -0.76 0.73 17.84
C GLY A 215 -2.03 0.47 18.62
N LEU A 216 -3.09 0.03 17.94
CA LEU A 216 -4.35 -0.36 18.58
C LEU A 216 -4.19 -1.60 19.47
N TYR A 217 -3.26 -2.50 19.12
CA TYR A 217 -2.93 -3.69 19.89
C TYR A 217 -2.21 -3.32 21.20
N GLU A 218 -1.10 -2.57 21.13
CA GLU A 218 -0.35 -2.12 22.32
C GLU A 218 -1.15 -1.14 23.20
N ASP A 219 -2.03 -0.31 22.64
CA ASP A 219 -2.96 0.56 23.39
C ASP A 219 -4.22 -0.17 23.91
N GLY A 220 -4.35 -1.47 23.65
CA GLY A 220 -5.48 -2.28 24.11
C GLY A 220 -6.83 -1.97 23.46
N LYS A 221 -6.87 -1.17 22.38
CA LYS A 221 -8.05 -0.88 21.54
C LYS A 221 -8.38 -2.08 20.61
N ILE A 222 -8.41 -3.28 21.20
CA ILE A 222 -8.58 -4.57 20.49
C ILE A 222 -9.91 -4.66 19.74
N ASP A 223 -10.99 -4.11 20.29
CA ASP A 223 -12.30 -4.17 19.64
C ASP A 223 -12.33 -3.34 18.36
N LEU A 224 -11.66 -2.18 18.33
CA LEU A 224 -11.45 -1.36 17.14
C LEU A 224 -10.55 -2.06 16.10
N MET A 225 -9.50 -2.75 16.55
CA MET A 225 -8.68 -3.60 15.67
C MET A 225 -9.51 -4.71 15.03
N ARG A 226 -10.36 -5.41 15.80
CA ARG A 226 -11.23 -6.48 15.31
C ARG A 226 -12.29 -5.95 14.33
N ASP A 227 -12.84 -4.78 14.60
CA ASP A 227 -13.80 -4.10 13.73
C ASP A 227 -13.17 -3.71 12.38
N MET A 228 -11.95 -3.17 12.38
CA MET A 228 -11.22 -2.94 11.13
C MET A 228 -10.96 -4.24 10.33
N VAL A 229 -10.66 -5.38 10.99
CA VAL A 229 -10.54 -6.68 10.31
C VAL A 229 -11.88 -7.14 9.71
N ARG A 230 -13.01 -6.86 10.39
CA ARG A 230 -14.36 -7.14 9.87
C ARG A 230 -14.71 -6.23 8.69
N ASP A 231 -14.28 -4.97 8.68
CA ASP A 231 -14.46 -4.06 7.55
C ASP A 231 -13.68 -4.55 6.32
N MET A 232 -12.43 -4.98 6.48
CA MET A 232 -11.64 -5.62 5.42
C MET A 232 -12.36 -6.85 4.83
N ALA A 233 -12.79 -7.78 5.69
CA ALA A 233 -13.57 -8.94 5.30
C ALA A 233 -14.85 -8.55 4.52
N SER A 234 -15.57 -7.53 5.00
CA SER A 234 -16.78 -7.03 4.33
C SER A 234 -16.52 -6.44 2.93
N MET A 235 -15.30 -5.97 2.65
CA MET A 235 -14.93 -5.50 1.31
C MET A 235 -14.63 -6.68 0.38
N ILE A 236 -13.98 -7.73 0.88
CA ILE A 236 -13.79 -8.98 0.12
C ILE A 236 -15.15 -9.58 -0.27
N ASP A 237 -16.09 -9.72 0.69
CA ASP A 237 -17.44 -10.23 0.46
C ASP A 237 -18.24 -9.44 -0.59
N ARG A 238 -18.03 -8.11 -0.67
CA ARG A 238 -18.80 -7.20 -1.54
C ARG A 238 -18.16 -6.94 -2.90
N TYR A 239 -16.84 -6.95 -2.97
CA TYR A 239 -16.04 -6.43 -4.09
C TYR A 239 -15.01 -7.45 -4.62
N GLY A 240 -14.97 -8.66 -4.05
CA GLY A 240 -14.06 -9.76 -4.43
C GLY A 240 -12.61 -9.58 -3.97
N HIS A 241 -12.26 -8.42 -3.40
CA HIS A 241 -10.93 -8.08 -2.90
C HIS A 241 -11.02 -6.90 -1.93
N ILE A 242 -9.93 -6.61 -1.23
CA ILE A 242 -9.78 -5.34 -0.51
C ILE A 242 -9.26 -4.29 -1.51
N PRO A 243 -10.01 -3.23 -1.82
CA PRO A 243 -9.51 -2.15 -2.68
C PRO A 243 -8.43 -1.32 -1.95
N ASN A 244 -7.62 -0.57 -2.71
CA ASN A 244 -6.53 0.30 -2.19
C ASN A 244 -6.94 1.11 -0.95
N GLY A 245 -8.15 1.68 -1.00
CA GLY A 245 -8.90 2.19 0.14
C GLY A 245 -10.41 2.16 -0.15
N SER A 246 -11.23 2.56 0.81
CA SER A 246 -12.70 2.43 0.74
C SER A 246 -13.40 3.45 -0.19
N ARG A 247 -13.00 3.51 -1.47
CA ARG A 247 -13.55 4.42 -2.50
C ARG A 247 -13.83 3.72 -3.84
N THR A 248 -14.85 4.15 -4.59
CA THR A 248 -15.23 3.56 -5.90
C THR A 248 -14.11 3.63 -6.94
N TYR A 249 -13.31 4.69 -6.95
CA TYR A 249 -12.14 4.83 -7.83
C TYR A 249 -10.94 3.95 -7.47
N TYR A 250 -10.98 3.29 -6.31
CA TYR A 250 -10.02 2.26 -5.91
C TYR A 250 -10.51 0.82 -6.18
N LEU A 251 -11.76 0.59 -6.62
CA LEU A 251 -12.29 -0.76 -6.92
C LEU A 251 -11.61 -1.48 -8.10
N SER A 252 -10.66 -0.84 -8.79
CA SER A 252 -9.90 -1.47 -9.87
C SER A 252 -8.52 -1.97 -9.46
N ARG A 253 -8.09 -1.80 -8.20
CA ARG A 253 -6.82 -2.32 -7.67
C ARG A 253 -6.84 -2.54 -6.16
N SER A 254 -6.00 -3.43 -5.67
CA SER A 254 -5.83 -3.65 -4.23
C SER A 254 -4.77 -2.70 -3.64
N GLN A 255 -4.09 -3.17 -2.60
CA GLN A 255 -2.79 -2.71 -2.12
C GLN A 255 -1.98 -3.97 -1.76
N VAL A 256 -0.71 -3.85 -1.33
CA VAL A 256 0.05 -5.04 -0.88
C VAL A 256 -0.71 -5.85 0.20
N PRO A 257 -0.87 -7.19 0.07
CA PRO A 257 -1.88 -7.93 0.82
C PRO A 257 -1.47 -8.29 2.24
N PHE A 258 -1.82 -7.43 3.19
CA PHE A 258 -1.52 -7.58 4.62
C PHE A 258 -2.64 -8.24 5.46
N PHE A 259 -3.80 -8.59 4.91
CA PHE A 259 -4.94 -9.13 5.68
C PHE A 259 -4.60 -10.43 6.42
N SER A 260 -3.80 -11.33 5.83
CA SER A 260 -3.23 -12.50 6.54
C SER A 260 -2.47 -12.11 7.82
N LEU A 261 -1.66 -11.05 7.78
CA LEU A 261 -0.92 -10.52 8.93
C LEU A 261 -1.81 -9.77 9.93
N MET A 262 -2.94 -9.23 9.49
CA MET A 262 -3.96 -8.67 10.39
C MET A 262 -4.70 -9.79 11.14
N VAL A 263 -4.98 -10.92 10.48
CA VAL A 263 -5.55 -12.11 11.12
C VAL A 263 -4.56 -12.74 12.10
N ASP A 264 -3.28 -12.83 11.78
CA ASP A 264 -2.21 -13.23 12.72
C ASP A 264 -2.20 -12.33 13.98
N LEU A 265 -2.24 -11.01 13.81
CA LEU A 265 -2.22 -10.04 14.91
C LEU A 265 -3.48 -10.15 15.78
N LEU A 266 -4.65 -10.31 15.17
CA LEU A 266 -5.90 -10.57 15.88
C LEU A 266 -5.87 -11.91 16.63
N ALA A 267 -5.28 -12.95 16.03
CA ALA A 267 -5.10 -14.26 16.66
C ALA A 267 -4.18 -14.23 17.90
N MET A 268 -3.35 -13.20 18.08
CA MET A 268 -2.56 -13.03 19.32
C MET A 268 -3.40 -12.59 20.53
N HIS A 269 -4.61 -12.07 20.33
CA HIS A 269 -5.57 -11.82 21.43
C HIS A 269 -6.73 -12.82 21.40
N ASP A 270 -7.33 -13.05 20.22
CA ASP A 270 -8.52 -13.90 20.11
C ASP A 270 -8.20 -15.40 20.01
N GLY A 271 -6.95 -15.76 19.74
CA GLY A 271 -6.51 -17.13 19.57
C GLY A 271 -6.86 -17.74 18.21
N GLN A 272 -6.66 -19.05 18.10
CA GLN A 272 -6.74 -19.81 16.84
C GLN A 272 -8.11 -19.76 16.12
N VAL A 273 -9.17 -19.31 16.79
CA VAL A 273 -10.50 -19.16 16.18
C VAL A 273 -10.51 -18.13 15.05
N ALA A 274 -9.67 -17.07 15.12
CA ALA A 274 -9.59 -16.01 14.11
C ALA A 274 -9.34 -16.56 12.70
N TYR A 275 -8.35 -17.46 12.54
CA TYR A 275 -8.07 -18.14 11.26
C TYR A 275 -9.29 -18.89 10.73
N THR A 276 -10.01 -19.61 11.60
CA THR A 276 -11.20 -20.39 11.20
C THR A 276 -12.45 -19.53 10.97
N LYS A 277 -12.42 -18.27 11.42
CA LYS A 277 -13.48 -17.27 11.27
C LYS A 277 -13.36 -16.54 9.93
N PHE A 278 -12.15 -16.12 9.56
CA PHE A 278 -11.86 -15.36 8.35
C PHE A 278 -11.30 -16.22 7.18
N LEU A 279 -11.41 -17.55 7.27
CA LEU A 279 -10.97 -18.48 6.22
C LEU A 279 -11.65 -18.22 4.85
N PRO A 280 -12.97 -17.99 4.74
CA PRO A 280 -13.59 -17.64 3.45
C PRO A 280 -12.95 -16.43 2.79
N GLU A 281 -12.64 -15.40 3.57
CA GLU A 281 -12.13 -14.12 3.10
C GLU A 281 -10.63 -14.20 2.75
N LEU A 282 -9.83 -14.94 3.56
CA LEU A 282 -8.44 -15.30 3.22
C LEU A 282 -8.37 -16.11 1.91
N GLN A 283 -9.33 -17.00 1.69
CA GLN A 283 -9.40 -17.82 0.48
C GLN A 283 -9.76 -16.95 -0.74
N ALA A 284 -10.78 -16.09 -0.62
CA ALA A 284 -11.19 -15.18 -1.69
C ALA A 284 -10.10 -14.14 -2.04
N GLU A 285 -9.34 -13.62 -1.05
CA GLU A 285 -8.16 -12.80 -1.35
C GLU A 285 -7.11 -13.59 -2.14
N TYR A 286 -6.78 -14.82 -1.72
CA TYR A 286 -5.79 -15.64 -2.44
C TYR A 286 -6.23 -15.89 -3.89
N ASP A 287 -7.52 -16.16 -4.11
CA ASP A 287 -8.09 -16.41 -5.43
C ASP A 287 -8.10 -15.15 -6.31
N TYR A 288 -8.24 -13.94 -5.73
CA TYR A 288 -8.04 -12.66 -6.44
C TYR A 288 -6.60 -12.51 -6.95
N TRP A 289 -5.60 -12.65 -6.06
CA TRP A 289 -4.19 -12.51 -6.45
C TRP A 289 -3.70 -13.61 -7.40
N MET A 290 -4.43 -14.73 -7.47
CA MET A 290 -4.08 -15.88 -8.31
C MET A 290 -5.00 -16.09 -9.51
N ASP A 291 -5.84 -15.11 -9.85
CA ASP A 291 -6.72 -15.20 -11.00
C ASP A 291 -5.95 -15.47 -12.31
N GLY A 292 -6.49 -16.37 -13.12
CA GLY A 292 -5.89 -16.86 -14.36
C GLY A 292 -4.65 -17.75 -14.22
N ALA A 293 -4.15 -18.08 -13.02
CA ALA A 293 -2.89 -18.82 -12.87
C ALA A 293 -2.81 -20.14 -13.65
N ASP A 294 -3.91 -20.88 -13.74
CA ASP A 294 -4.01 -22.15 -14.49
C ASP A 294 -4.07 -21.96 -16.01
N SER A 295 -4.32 -20.75 -16.51
CA SER A 295 -4.41 -20.43 -17.94
C SER A 295 -3.20 -19.64 -18.49
N VAL A 296 -2.43 -18.97 -17.64
CA VAL A 296 -1.20 -18.26 -18.05
C VAL A 296 -0.15 -19.24 -18.56
N SER A 297 0.18 -19.15 -19.84
CA SER A 297 1.28 -19.91 -20.49
C SER A 297 2.66 -19.43 -20.03
N PRO A 298 3.71 -20.28 -20.03
CA PRO A 298 5.08 -19.86 -19.71
C PRO A 298 5.58 -18.71 -20.59
N GLY A 299 6.22 -17.71 -19.98
CA GLY A 299 6.57 -16.44 -20.60
C GLY A 299 5.43 -15.41 -20.68
N GLY A 300 4.25 -15.74 -20.16
CA GLY A 300 3.06 -14.89 -20.15
C GLY A 300 2.72 -14.29 -18.78
N ALA A 301 1.75 -13.38 -18.78
CA ALA A 301 1.12 -12.85 -17.58
C ALA A 301 -0.37 -12.54 -17.83
N TYR A 302 -1.17 -12.58 -16.77
CA TYR A 302 -2.57 -12.16 -16.75
C TYR A 302 -2.86 -11.56 -15.37
N ARG A 303 -3.47 -10.36 -15.34
CA ARG A 303 -3.64 -9.55 -14.12
C ARG A 303 -2.35 -9.56 -13.27
N HIS A 304 -2.44 -9.94 -12.00
CA HIS A 304 -1.34 -10.03 -11.04
C HIS A 304 -0.43 -11.25 -11.21
N VAL A 305 -0.78 -12.24 -12.05
CA VAL A 305 -0.01 -13.48 -12.20
C VAL A 305 0.96 -13.41 -13.37
N VAL A 306 2.22 -13.78 -13.13
CA VAL A 306 3.26 -14.00 -14.15
C VAL A 306 3.68 -15.47 -14.11
N ARG A 307 3.77 -16.13 -15.27
CA ARG A 307 4.44 -17.43 -15.38
C ARG A 307 5.74 -17.25 -16.15
N LEU A 308 6.87 -17.42 -15.48
CA LEU A 308 8.20 -17.34 -16.09
C LEU A 308 8.41 -18.44 -17.15
N PRO A 309 9.40 -18.29 -18.06
CA PRO A 309 9.65 -19.27 -19.13
C PRO A 309 9.99 -20.69 -18.64
N ASP A 310 10.48 -20.84 -17.40
CA ASP A 310 10.73 -22.14 -16.76
C ASP A 310 9.47 -22.77 -16.12
N GLY A 311 8.32 -22.09 -16.21
CA GLY A 311 7.04 -22.52 -15.65
C GLY A 311 6.76 -21.98 -14.23
N THR A 312 7.73 -21.34 -13.57
CA THR A 312 7.59 -20.77 -12.22
C THR A 312 6.50 -19.71 -12.20
N VAL A 313 5.58 -19.79 -11.23
CA VAL A 313 4.54 -18.78 -11.03
C VAL A 313 5.01 -17.74 -10.02
N MET A 314 4.96 -16.48 -10.40
CA MET A 314 5.31 -15.30 -9.59
C MET A 314 4.16 -14.29 -9.67
N ASN A 315 4.18 -13.27 -8.82
CA ASN A 315 3.16 -12.23 -8.79
C ASN A 315 3.75 -10.84 -9.07
N ARG A 316 2.94 -9.98 -9.70
CA ARG A 316 3.21 -8.57 -10.01
C ARG A 316 2.03 -7.71 -9.59
N HIS A 317 2.22 -6.39 -9.56
CA HIS A 317 1.13 -5.45 -9.35
C HIS A 317 0.33 -5.17 -10.62
N TRP A 318 -0.96 -4.89 -10.49
CA TRP A 318 -1.89 -4.68 -11.60
C TRP A 318 -3.19 -3.96 -11.16
N ASP A 319 -3.46 -2.78 -11.72
CA ASP A 319 -4.82 -2.20 -11.72
C ASP A 319 -5.55 -2.65 -12.99
N ASP A 320 -6.84 -2.97 -12.90
CA ASP A 320 -7.66 -3.41 -14.04
C ASP A 320 -8.02 -2.28 -15.03
N ARG A 321 -7.79 -1.01 -14.70
CA ARG A 321 -7.94 0.15 -15.59
C ARG A 321 -6.61 0.65 -16.15
N ASP A 322 -6.67 1.17 -17.36
CA ASP A 322 -5.61 1.86 -18.13
C ASP A 322 -6.02 3.29 -18.52
N THR A 323 -6.90 3.91 -17.74
CA THR A 323 -7.20 5.35 -17.82
C THR A 323 -6.45 6.10 -16.71
N PRO A 324 -6.31 7.44 -16.74
CA PRO A 324 -5.79 8.20 -15.60
C PRO A 324 -6.46 7.78 -14.27
N ARG A 325 -5.69 7.83 -13.17
CA ARG A 325 -6.19 7.80 -11.79
C ARG A 325 -7.21 8.92 -11.60
N ASP A 326 -8.34 8.65 -10.96
CA ASP A 326 -9.37 9.67 -10.75
C ASP A 326 -8.86 10.73 -9.76
N GLU A 327 -8.14 10.28 -8.72
CA GLU A 327 -7.61 11.06 -7.61
C GLU A 327 -6.34 11.88 -7.92
N SER A 328 -5.70 11.60 -9.07
CA SER A 328 -4.50 12.28 -9.62
C SER A 328 -4.66 12.49 -11.14
N TYR A 329 -5.87 12.80 -11.60
CA TYR A 329 -6.23 12.82 -13.02
C TYR A 329 -5.42 13.81 -13.88
N PRO A 330 -5.20 15.08 -13.50
CA PRO A 330 -4.35 15.97 -14.28
C PRO A 330 -2.86 15.61 -14.22
N GLU A 331 -2.38 15.06 -13.10
CA GLU A 331 -0.99 14.61 -12.93
C GLU A 331 -0.66 13.42 -13.85
N ASP A 332 -1.56 12.44 -13.93
CA ASP A 332 -1.45 11.28 -14.83
C ASP A 332 -1.43 11.74 -16.30
N LEU A 333 -2.37 12.62 -16.69
CA LEU A 333 -2.46 13.16 -18.05
C LEU A 333 -1.14 13.84 -18.48
N VAL A 334 -0.55 14.67 -17.61
CA VAL A 334 0.75 15.33 -17.86
C VAL A 334 1.87 14.30 -17.94
N THR A 335 1.87 13.31 -17.06
CA THR A 335 2.89 12.24 -17.02
C THR A 335 2.89 11.43 -18.31
N ALA A 336 1.73 10.93 -18.76
CA ALA A 336 1.62 10.19 -20.01
C ALA A 336 1.97 11.05 -21.24
N ALA A 337 1.52 12.30 -21.28
CA ALA A 337 1.84 13.23 -22.37
C ALA A 337 3.36 13.52 -22.51
N SER A 338 4.14 13.35 -21.44
CA SER A 338 5.60 13.51 -21.48
C SER A 338 6.36 12.32 -22.13
N GLN A 339 5.69 11.19 -22.37
CA GLN A 339 6.30 9.98 -22.94
C GLN A 339 5.64 9.58 -24.28
N SER A 340 5.86 10.40 -25.31
CA SER A 340 5.29 10.20 -26.65
C SER A 340 5.74 8.93 -27.39
N ALA A 341 6.72 8.18 -26.85
CA ALA A 341 7.17 6.90 -27.39
C ALA A 341 6.37 5.68 -26.87
N ARG A 342 5.51 5.86 -25.85
CA ARG A 342 4.61 4.82 -25.32
C ARG A 342 3.15 5.15 -25.61
N LYS A 343 2.26 4.17 -25.51
CA LYS A 343 0.83 4.47 -25.48
C LYS A 343 0.44 5.05 -24.11
N PRO A 344 -0.40 6.09 -24.03
CA PRO A 344 -0.85 6.65 -22.75
C PRO A 344 -1.43 5.58 -21.81
N GLU A 345 -2.20 4.63 -22.36
CA GLU A 345 -2.84 3.52 -21.65
C GLU A 345 -1.83 2.62 -20.91
N GLU A 346 -0.65 2.41 -21.51
CA GLU A 346 0.44 1.64 -20.88
C GLU A 346 1.03 2.41 -19.69
N VAL A 347 1.20 3.73 -19.81
CA VAL A 347 1.70 4.59 -18.73
C VAL A 347 0.68 4.69 -17.60
N TYR A 348 -0.61 4.86 -17.91
CA TYR A 348 -1.68 4.90 -16.90
C TYR A 348 -1.80 3.57 -16.13
N ARG A 349 -1.68 2.42 -16.83
CA ARG A 349 -1.67 1.08 -16.20
C ARG A 349 -0.51 0.94 -15.20
N ASP A 350 0.69 1.40 -15.57
CA ASP A 350 1.87 1.33 -14.70
C ASP A 350 1.86 2.34 -13.54
N LEU A 351 1.28 3.53 -13.72
CA LEU A 351 1.02 4.50 -12.64
C LEU A 351 0.03 3.94 -11.62
N ARG A 352 -1.08 3.36 -12.10
CA ARG A 352 -2.09 2.74 -11.24
C ARG A 352 -1.57 1.51 -10.50
N ALA A 353 -0.82 0.62 -11.18
CA ALA A 353 -0.11 -0.48 -10.53
C ALA A 353 0.95 0.04 -9.53
N GLY A 354 1.57 1.19 -9.82
CA GLY A 354 2.44 1.93 -8.90
C GLY A 354 1.74 2.27 -7.58
N SER A 355 0.50 2.78 -7.62
CA SER A 355 -0.32 3.02 -6.42
C SER A 355 -0.80 1.72 -5.74
N GLU A 356 -0.93 0.59 -6.45
CA GLU A 356 -1.19 -0.72 -5.81
C GLU A 356 0.00 -1.18 -4.94
N THR A 357 1.24 -0.84 -5.32
CA THR A 357 2.42 -1.19 -4.50
C THR A 357 2.43 -0.53 -3.11
N GLY A 358 1.66 0.55 -2.91
CA GLY A 358 1.75 1.44 -1.75
C GLY A 358 2.94 2.42 -1.81
N TRP A 359 3.84 2.28 -2.78
CA TRP A 359 5.00 3.15 -3.00
C TRP A 359 4.81 4.08 -4.21
N ASP A 360 3.74 4.89 -4.26
CA ASP A 360 3.50 5.87 -5.34
C ASP A 360 4.14 7.24 -5.04
N PHE A 361 5.28 7.63 -5.61
CA PHE A 361 6.18 6.89 -6.48
C PHE A 361 7.59 6.80 -5.91
N THR A 362 8.43 5.99 -6.57
CA THR A 362 9.85 5.74 -6.28
C THR A 362 10.57 5.42 -7.57
N SER A 363 11.86 5.75 -7.63
CA SER A 363 12.84 5.30 -8.63
C SER A 363 12.83 3.79 -8.89
N ARG A 364 12.42 2.98 -7.90
CA ARG A 364 12.28 1.53 -7.97
C ARG A 364 11.40 1.03 -9.11
N TRP A 365 10.40 1.83 -9.52
CA TRP A 365 9.46 1.50 -10.60
C TRP A 365 9.85 2.08 -11.97
N LEU A 366 10.89 2.91 -12.05
CA LEU A 366 11.22 3.75 -13.21
C LEU A 366 12.36 3.13 -14.02
N ALA A 367 12.21 3.00 -15.33
CA ALA A 367 13.21 2.30 -16.16
C ALA A 367 14.58 3.01 -16.20
N ASP A 368 14.63 4.32 -15.94
CA ASP A 368 15.86 5.10 -15.76
C ASP A 368 16.21 5.37 -14.28
N GLY A 369 15.33 4.99 -13.34
CA GLY A 369 15.43 5.28 -11.92
C GLY A 369 15.33 6.77 -11.55
N HIS A 370 14.71 7.61 -12.38
CA HIS A 370 14.56 9.06 -12.18
C HIS A 370 13.24 9.66 -12.72
N THR A 371 12.85 9.35 -13.95
CA THR A 371 11.77 10.04 -14.68
C THR A 371 10.46 9.27 -14.57
N LEU A 372 9.42 9.88 -13.96
CA LEU A 372 8.17 9.20 -13.64
C LEU A 372 7.48 8.58 -14.86
N SER A 373 7.54 9.20 -16.03
CA SER A 373 6.94 8.66 -17.26
C SER A 373 7.73 7.51 -17.92
N THR A 374 8.79 7.03 -17.25
CA THR A 374 9.44 5.74 -17.56
C THR A 374 8.98 4.61 -16.63
N ILE A 375 7.95 4.85 -15.80
CA ILE A 375 7.37 3.84 -14.90
C ILE A 375 6.89 2.60 -15.65
N HIS A 376 7.30 1.41 -15.18
CA HIS A 376 6.99 0.12 -15.82
C HIS A 376 6.63 -0.96 -14.79
N THR A 377 5.86 -0.57 -13.76
CA THR A 377 5.51 -1.40 -12.59
C THR A 377 4.97 -2.80 -12.95
N THR A 378 4.21 -2.93 -14.04
CA THR A 378 3.62 -4.21 -14.47
C THR A 378 4.62 -5.18 -15.13
N ASP A 379 5.86 -4.73 -15.38
CA ASP A 379 6.99 -5.57 -15.81
C ASP A 379 7.87 -6.03 -14.63
N LEU A 380 7.52 -5.68 -13.39
CA LEU A 380 8.31 -5.96 -12.19
C LEU A 380 7.66 -7.01 -11.28
N LEU A 381 8.46 -7.98 -10.82
CA LEU A 381 8.14 -8.87 -9.71
C LEU A 381 8.67 -8.26 -8.41
N THR A 382 7.78 -7.76 -7.57
CA THR A 382 8.16 -7.02 -6.35
C THR A 382 8.48 -7.94 -5.18
N VAL A 383 9.47 -7.57 -4.37
CA VAL A 383 9.88 -8.36 -3.19
C VAL A 383 8.73 -8.53 -2.19
N GLU A 384 7.96 -7.49 -1.88
CA GLU A 384 6.88 -7.57 -0.89
C GLU A 384 5.76 -8.51 -1.31
N LEU A 385 5.23 -8.36 -2.53
CA LEU A 385 4.12 -9.17 -3.01
C LEU A 385 4.50 -10.65 -3.07
N ASN A 386 5.70 -10.96 -3.57
CA ASN A 386 6.18 -12.33 -3.65
C ASN A 386 6.61 -12.95 -2.30
N CYS A 387 6.56 -12.18 -1.21
CA CYS A 387 6.60 -12.72 0.17
C CYS A 387 5.19 -12.80 0.80
N LEU A 388 4.29 -11.86 0.51
CA LEU A 388 2.94 -11.84 1.09
C LEU A 388 2.02 -12.92 0.51
N ILE A 389 2.15 -13.28 -0.78
CA ILE A 389 1.40 -14.40 -1.37
C ILE A 389 1.75 -15.76 -0.74
N PRO A 390 3.03 -16.17 -0.56
CA PRO A 390 3.35 -17.36 0.22
C PRO A 390 2.92 -17.25 1.69
N HIS A 391 2.91 -16.05 2.30
CA HIS A 391 2.42 -15.88 3.67
C HIS A 391 0.92 -16.20 3.76
N LEU A 392 0.11 -15.65 2.85
CA LEU A 392 -1.32 -15.95 2.76
C LEU A 392 -1.57 -17.46 2.53
N ALA A 393 -0.73 -18.13 1.74
CA ALA A 393 -0.77 -19.60 1.61
C ALA A 393 -0.40 -20.34 2.92
N GLN A 394 0.55 -19.84 3.72
CA GLN A 394 0.83 -20.40 5.05
C GLN A 394 -0.35 -20.23 6.01
N THR A 395 -0.96 -19.04 6.04
CA THR A 395 -2.16 -18.76 6.85
C THR A 395 -3.34 -19.63 6.43
N LEU A 396 -3.57 -19.83 5.11
CA LEU A 396 -4.59 -20.75 4.59
C LEU A 396 -4.32 -22.20 4.96
N SER A 397 -3.07 -22.66 4.83
CA SER A 397 -2.66 -24.01 5.23
C SER A 397 -3.04 -24.32 6.68
N HIS A 398 -2.70 -23.38 7.57
CA HIS A 398 -3.03 -23.45 9.00
C HIS A 398 -4.54 -23.37 9.27
N ALA A 399 -5.25 -22.43 8.63
CA ALA A 399 -6.69 -22.26 8.80
C ALA A 399 -7.49 -23.50 8.35
N TYR A 400 -7.11 -24.14 7.24
CA TYR A 400 -7.68 -25.42 6.79
C TYR A 400 -7.34 -26.57 7.74
N ALA A 401 -6.11 -26.63 8.26
CA ALA A 401 -5.72 -27.63 9.26
C ALA A 401 -6.55 -27.52 10.54
N LEU A 402 -6.83 -26.30 11.00
CA LEU A 402 -7.72 -26.02 12.14
C LEU A 402 -9.19 -26.37 11.88
N LYS A 403 -9.68 -26.26 10.63
CA LYS A 403 -10.99 -26.81 10.22
C LYS A 403 -11.00 -28.33 10.09
N GLY A 404 -9.84 -28.98 10.07
CA GLY A 404 -9.68 -30.42 9.87
C GLY A 404 -9.54 -30.86 8.40
N ASP A 405 -9.51 -29.93 7.45
CA ASP A 405 -9.25 -30.23 6.04
C ASP A 405 -7.74 -30.38 5.82
N LYS A 406 -7.29 -31.64 5.86
CA LYS A 406 -5.89 -32.01 5.66
C LYS A 406 -5.43 -31.94 4.21
N GLU A 407 -6.35 -31.96 3.24
CA GLU A 407 -6.00 -31.94 1.83
C GLU A 407 -5.76 -30.51 1.35
N ALA A 408 -6.66 -29.58 1.68
CA ALA A 408 -6.46 -28.15 1.45
C ALA A 408 -5.25 -27.62 2.23
N ALA A 409 -5.07 -28.05 3.49
CA ALA A 409 -3.87 -27.71 4.27
C ALA A 409 -2.58 -28.18 3.56
N ALA A 410 -2.50 -29.46 3.18
CA ALA A 410 -1.32 -29.99 2.50
C ALA A 410 -1.12 -29.37 1.09
N ARG A 411 -2.18 -28.95 0.40
CA ARG A 411 -2.10 -28.18 -0.85
C ARG A 411 -1.42 -26.83 -0.62
N TYR A 412 -1.93 -26.05 0.33
CA TYR A 412 -1.42 -24.71 0.61
C TYR A 412 -0.02 -24.70 1.22
N ALA A 413 0.35 -25.71 2.02
CA ALA A 413 1.74 -25.91 2.47
C ALA A 413 2.71 -26.03 1.28
N ARG A 414 2.44 -26.92 0.31
CA ARG A 414 3.30 -27.09 -0.87
C ARG A 414 3.37 -25.81 -1.72
N ILE A 415 2.24 -25.14 -1.92
CA ILE A 415 2.19 -23.84 -2.62
C ILE A 415 3.09 -22.81 -1.93
N ALA A 416 3.04 -22.71 -0.60
CA ALA A 416 3.91 -21.81 0.15
C ALA A 416 5.39 -22.18 -0.03
N ASP A 417 5.76 -23.44 0.16
CA ASP A 417 7.14 -23.93 0.03
C ASP A 417 7.70 -23.66 -1.39
N GLU A 418 6.92 -23.96 -2.44
CA GLU A 418 7.27 -23.72 -3.84
C GLU A 418 7.46 -22.22 -4.14
N ARG A 419 6.63 -21.35 -3.56
CA ARG A 419 6.74 -19.88 -3.75
C ARG A 419 7.86 -19.25 -2.93
N VAL A 420 8.14 -19.74 -1.72
CA VAL A 420 9.33 -19.33 -0.94
C VAL A 420 10.60 -19.72 -1.70
N ALA A 421 10.70 -20.96 -2.20
CA ALA A 421 11.82 -21.38 -3.02
C ALA A 421 11.95 -20.59 -4.34
N ALA A 422 10.83 -20.14 -4.92
CA ALA A 422 10.84 -19.27 -6.09
C ALA A 422 11.38 -17.86 -5.77
N MET A 423 10.89 -17.20 -4.71
CA MET A 423 11.35 -15.86 -4.34
C MET A 423 12.81 -15.85 -3.83
N GLN A 424 13.23 -16.87 -3.06
CA GLN A 424 14.63 -17.07 -2.66
C GLN A 424 15.60 -17.20 -3.85
N ARG A 425 15.12 -17.65 -5.03
CA ARG A 425 15.91 -17.85 -6.25
C ARG A 425 15.85 -16.69 -7.23
N ILE A 426 14.67 -16.13 -7.46
CA ILE A 426 14.41 -15.14 -8.53
C ILE A 426 14.72 -13.72 -8.06
N LEU A 427 14.48 -13.43 -6.77
CA LEU A 427 14.60 -12.07 -6.22
C LEU A 427 15.90 -11.86 -5.42
N TRP A 428 16.78 -12.86 -5.35
CA TRP A 428 18.07 -12.76 -4.68
C TRP A 428 19.18 -12.35 -5.67
N ASP A 429 19.81 -11.19 -5.46
CA ASP A 429 21.00 -10.79 -6.22
C ASP A 429 22.27 -10.97 -5.37
N GLU A 430 23.04 -12.02 -5.69
CA GLU A 430 24.32 -12.37 -5.04
C GLU A 430 25.38 -11.26 -5.10
N ARG A 431 25.33 -10.38 -6.11
CA ARG A 431 26.30 -9.29 -6.31
C ARG A 431 25.99 -8.10 -5.40
N ARG A 432 24.70 -7.91 -5.09
CA ARG A 432 24.18 -6.90 -4.16
C ARG A 432 24.03 -7.40 -2.73
N ALA A 433 24.13 -8.73 -2.51
CA ALA A 433 23.93 -9.37 -1.21
C ALA A 433 22.59 -8.95 -0.57
N ALA A 434 21.52 -9.00 -1.37
CA ALA A 434 20.22 -8.44 -1.07
C ALA A 434 19.09 -9.08 -1.89
N TYR A 435 17.87 -8.94 -1.37
CA TYR A 435 16.67 -9.10 -2.19
C TYR A 435 16.38 -7.83 -2.99
N ILE A 436 16.13 -7.99 -4.29
CA ILE A 436 15.95 -6.95 -5.30
C ILE A 436 14.81 -7.39 -6.24
N ASP A 437 14.02 -6.44 -6.73
CA ASP A 437 12.92 -6.74 -7.67
C ASP A 437 13.46 -7.29 -9.00
N TYR A 438 12.67 -8.12 -9.69
CA TYR A 438 13.07 -8.75 -10.94
C TYR A 438 12.20 -8.26 -12.10
N ASP A 439 12.85 -7.73 -13.14
CA ASP A 439 12.18 -7.38 -14.39
C ASP A 439 11.98 -8.66 -15.21
N TRP A 440 10.73 -9.11 -15.28
CA TRP A 440 10.39 -10.39 -15.93
C TRP A 440 10.36 -10.31 -17.46
N LYS A 441 10.45 -9.11 -18.05
CA LYS A 441 10.59 -8.91 -19.50
C LYS A 441 12.04 -8.99 -19.94
N LYS A 442 12.94 -8.34 -19.19
CA LYS A 442 14.39 -8.35 -19.43
C LYS A 442 15.04 -9.64 -18.93
N GLY A 443 14.48 -10.26 -17.90
CA GLY A 443 15.00 -11.47 -17.27
C GLY A 443 16.12 -11.21 -16.26
N GLU A 444 16.16 -10.01 -15.65
CA GLU A 444 17.22 -9.56 -14.76
C GLU A 444 16.71 -8.79 -13.54
N SER A 445 17.49 -8.80 -12.45
CA SER A 445 17.23 -7.99 -11.26
C SER A 445 17.41 -6.49 -11.55
N THR A 446 16.59 -5.64 -10.94
CA THR A 446 16.65 -4.18 -11.11
C THR A 446 17.90 -3.56 -10.47
N SER A 447 18.09 -2.25 -10.69
CA SER A 447 19.29 -1.52 -10.23
C SER A 447 19.13 -0.77 -8.90
N ILE A 448 18.02 -0.96 -8.17
CA ILE A 448 17.68 -0.16 -6.98
C ILE A 448 17.63 -1.07 -5.74
N LEU A 449 18.55 -0.87 -4.79
CA LEU A 449 18.38 -1.41 -3.44
C LEU A 449 17.32 -0.61 -2.67
N SER A 450 16.35 -1.30 -2.06
CA SER A 450 15.26 -0.71 -1.29
C SER A 450 15.08 -1.37 0.07
N GLY A 451 14.33 -0.71 0.97
CA GLY A 451 13.93 -1.26 2.26
C GLY A 451 13.14 -2.57 2.18
N ALA A 452 12.56 -2.89 1.01
CA ALA A 452 11.88 -4.16 0.75
C ALA A 452 12.77 -5.39 0.93
N THR A 453 14.10 -5.24 0.86
CA THR A 453 15.08 -6.32 1.14
C THR A 453 14.91 -6.95 2.53
N ALA A 454 14.27 -6.24 3.47
CA ALA A 454 13.92 -6.76 4.79
C ALA A 454 12.69 -7.69 4.83
N MET A 455 11.84 -7.70 3.79
CA MET A 455 10.55 -8.42 3.84
C MET A 455 10.68 -9.95 3.98
N PRO A 456 11.63 -10.62 3.29
CA PRO A 456 11.90 -12.03 3.55
C PRO A 456 12.37 -12.32 4.97
N LEU A 457 13.00 -11.37 5.67
CA LEU A 457 13.37 -11.53 7.08
C LEU A 457 12.14 -11.31 7.98
N PHE A 458 11.32 -10.30 7.68
CA PHE A 458 10.08 -9.98 8.42
C PHE A 458 9.08 -11.16 8.48
N LEU A 459 9.06 -11.98 7.43
CA LEU A 459 8.21 -13.16 7.27
C LEU A 459 8.92 -14.50 7.48
N GLN A 460 10.21 -14.50 7.87
CA GLN A 460 11.02 -15.72 8.10
C GLN A 460 11.15 -16.64 6.87
N MET A 461 11.29 -16.03 5.69
CA MET A 461 11.38 -16.68 4.38
C MET A 461 12.79 -16.66 3.76
N ALA A 462 13.76 -15.98 4.36
CA ALA A 462 15.17 -16.03 3.93
C ALA A 462 15.95 -17.19 4.57
N THR A 463 17.01 -17.70 3.92
CA THR A 463 17.97 -18.57 4.62
C THR A 463 18.79 -17.77 5.65
N PRO A 464 19.43 -18.40 6.65
CA PRO A 464 20.31 -17.71 7.59
C PRO A 464 21.47 -16.94 6.92
N GLU A 465 22.01 -17.47 5.82
CA GLU A 465 23.08 -16.86 5.03
C GLU A 465 22.59 -15.61 4.31
N GLN A 466 21.42 -15.69 3.69
CA GLN A 466 20.76 -14.53 3.05
C GLN A 466 20.39 -13.47 4.09
N ALA A 467 19.85 -13.87 5.25
CA ALA A 467 19.52 -12.94 6.33
C ALA A 467 20.75 -12.21 6.88
N LYS A 468 21.90 -12.91 7.01
CA LYS A 468 23.18 -12.29 7.34
C LYS A 468 23.59 -11.24 6.30
N ALA A 469 23.57 -11.63 5.02
CA ALA A 469 23.93 -10.75 3.91
C ALA A 469 23.02 -9.51 3.84
N VAL A 470 21.71 -9.67 4.02
CA VAL A 470 20.74 -8.57 4.13
C VAL A 470 21.04 -7.68 5.33
N ALA A 471 21.35 -8.22 6.51
CA ALA A 471 21.68 -7.43 7.68
C ALA A 471 22.96 -6.57 7.46
N GLU A 472 23.99 -7.13 6.84
CA GLU A 472 25.20 -6.40 6.46
C GLU A 472 24.90 -5.32 5.41
N THR A 473 24.09 -5.62 4.41
CA THR A 473 23.64 -4.68 3.37
C THR A 473 22.77 -3.54 3.92
N ILE A 474 21.82 -3.82 4.81
CA ILE A 474 20.98 -2.81 5.49
C ILE A 474 21.89 -1.87 6.30
N ARG A 475 22.78 -2.43 7.13
CA ARG A 475 23.72 -1.67 7.98
C ARG A 475 24.62 -0.74 7.16
N LYS A 476 25.10 -1.21 6.00
CA LYS A 476 26.04 -0.49 5.13
C LYS A 476 25.36 0.57 4.26
N ASN A 477 24.26 0.21 3.58
CA ASN A 477 23.74 0.99 2.45
C ASN A 477 22.46 1.75 2.80
N LEU A 478 21.56 1.19 3.62
CA LEU A 478 20.22 1.76 3.88
C LEU A 478 20.13 2.51 5.23
N LEU A 479 20.88 2.09 6.25
CA LEU A 479 20.88 2.75 7.56
C LEU A 479 21.55 4.13 7.50
N LYS A 480 20.84 5.14 8.03
CA LYS A 480 21.28 6.54 8.16
C LYS A 480 21.17 7.00 9.62
N VAL A 481 21.24 8.30 9.87
CA VAL A 481 21.24 8.90 11.22
C VAL A 481 19.86 8.90 11.91
N GLY A 482 18.77 8.78 11.15
CA GLY A 482 17.40 8.77 11.67
C GLY A 482 16.59 7.50 11.38
N GLY A 483 17.23 6.40 10.96
CA GLY A 483 16.55 5.17 10.50
C GLY A 483 17.01 4.75 9.10
N LEU A 484 16.22 3.90 8.44
CA LEU A 484 16.44 3.42 7.07
C LEU A 484 15.79 4.33 6.02
N VAL A 485 16.50 4.62 4.93
CA VAL A 485 15.90 5.22 3.72
C VAL A 485 15.07 4.19 2.94
N ALA A 486 14.06 4.65 2.21
CA ALA A 486 13.23 3.81 1.35
C ALA A 486 14.02 3.13 0.22
N THR A 487 14.94 3.85 -0.42
CA THR A 487 15.87 3.33 -1.43
C THR A 487 17.26 3.92 -1.25
N GLU A 488 18.28 3.34 -1.89
CA GLU A 488 19.61 3.95 -2.00
C GLU A 488 19.65 5.16 -2.97
N ARG A 489 18.58 5.38 -3.76
CA ARG A 489 18.53 6.41 -4.81
C ARG A 489 18.23 7.78 -4.21
N THR A 490 19.11 8.74 -4.46
CA THR A 490 18.89 10.15 -4.14
C THR A 490 18.43 10.93 -5.37
N ASN A 491 17.86 12.11 -5.14
CA ASN A 491 17.56 13.12 -6.16
C ASN A 491 16.60 12.68 -7.30
N SER A 492 15.77 11.65 -7.08
CA SER A 492 14.67 11.28 -8.01
C SER A 492 13.49 12.26 -7.96
N GLY A 493 13.36 13.04 -6.88
CA GLY A 493 12.19 13.88 -6.60
C GLY A 493 10.95 13.10 -6.13
N GLN A 494 11.04 11.77 -6.02
CA GLN A 494 9.93 10.92 -5.63
C GLN A 494 9.89 10.71 -4.10
N GLN A 495 8.71 10.42 -3.55
CA GLN A 495 8.54 10.39 -2.09
C GLN A 495 9.05 9.10 -1.42
N TRP A 496 9.00 7.96 -2.12
CA TRP A 496 9.46 6.66 -1.64
C TRP A 496 10.93 6.39 -2.01
N ASP A 497 11.80 7.41 -1.93
CA ASP A 497 13.24 7.35 -2.18
C ASP A 497 14.05 8.08 -1.09
N ALA A 498 15.39 7.99 -1.12
CA ALA A 498 16.23 8.78 -0.22
C ALA A 498 16.08 10.30 -0.48
N PRO A 499 15.96 11.13 0.58
CA PRO A 499 16.35 10.84 1.96
C PRO A 499 15.22 10.38 2.89
N ASN A 500 14.03 10.07 2.36
CA ASN A 500 12.87 9.74 3.18
C ASN A 500 12.95 8.31 3.73
N GLY A 501 12.64 8.17 5.01
CA GLY A 501 12.33 6.93 5.69
C GLY A 501 10.86 6.91 6.09
N TRP A 502 10.24 5.74 5.98
CA TRP A 502 8.82 5.51 6.18
C TRP A 502 8.63 4.45 7.27
N ALA A 503 7.61 4.63 8.12
CA ALA A 503 7.41 3.84 9.33
C ALA A 503 7.24 2.31 9.07
N PRO A 504 6.48 1.86 8.05
CA PRO A 504 6.38 0.46 7.67
C PRO A 504 7.75 -0.22 7.46
N LEU A 505 8.65 0.46 6.75
CA LEU A 505 9.97 -0.10 6.39
C LEU A 505 10.86 -0.29 7.61
N GLN A 506 10.74 0.59 8.62
CA GLN A 506 11.47 0.45 9.88
C GLN A 506 10.94 -0.73 10.68
N TRP A 507 9.61 -0.84 10.81
CA TRP A 507 8.99 -1.96 11.53
C TRP A 507 9.36 -3.31 10.92
N MET A 508 9.25 -3.42 9.59
CA MET A 508 9.57 -4.66 8.88
C MET A 508 11.05 -5.05 9.03
N ALA A 509 11.97 -4.08 8.92
CA ALA A 509 13.39 -4.33 9.17
C ALA A 509 13.70 -4.69 10.62
N VAL A 510 13.17 -3.96 11.61
CA VAL A 510 13.43 -4.22 13.04
C VAL A 510 12.89 -5.60 13.44
N LYS A 511 11.62 -5.92 13.13
CA LYS A 511 11.05 -7.24 13.42
C LYS A 511 11.80 -8.33 12.66
N GLY A 512 12.07 -8.16 11.36
CA GLY A 512 12.80 -9.15 10.57
C GLY A 512 14.19 -9.44 11.10
N LEU A 513 14.95 -8.42 11.48
CA LEU A 513 16.28 -8.59 12.08
C LEU A 513 16.22 -9.30 13.44
N ASN A 514 15.20 -9.04 14.28
CA ASN A 514 15.00 -9.80 15.52
C ASN A 514 14.77 -11.30 15.25
N GLN A 515 13.95 -11.68 14.26
CA GLN A 515 13.64 -13.09 13.99
C GLN A 515 14.88 -13.93 13.63
N TYR A 516 15.97 -13.29 13.17
CA TYR A 516 17.25 -13.93 12.83
C TYR A 516 18.38 -13.60 13.82
N GLY A 517 18.07 -13.00 14.98
CA GLY A 517 19.05 -12.70 16.03
C GLY A 517 19.99 -11.52 15.76
N TYR A 518 19.67 -10.64 14.81
CA TYR A 518 20.43 -9.41 14.54
C TYR A 518 19.98 -8.24 15.45
N ASP A 519 19.78 -8.55 16.73
CA ASP A 519 19.12 -7.68 17.70
C ASP A 519 19.84 -6.34 17.92
N GLU A 520 21.17 -6.31 17.84
CA GLU A 520 21.95 -5.06 17.90
C GLU A 520 21.59 -4.10 16.76
N LEU A 521 21.44 -4.61 15.54
CA LEU A 521 21.10 -3.80 14.37
C LEU A 521 19.63 -3.38 14.41
N ALA A 522 18.75 -4.28 14.84
CA ALA A 522 17.34 -3.98 15.07
C ALA A 522 17.18 -2.86 16.13
N SER A 523 17.94 -2.93 17.22
CA SER A 523 17.98 -1.93 18.29
C SER A 523 18.51 -0.58 17.81
N ASP A 524 19.59 -0.56 17.01
CA ASP A 524 20.18 0.65 16.43
C ASP A 524 19.21 1.35 15.44
N ILE A 525 18.55 0.57 14.57
CA ILE A 525 17.49 1.10 13.68
C ILE A 525 16.34 1.69 14.49
N ALA A 526 15.84 0.94 15.50
CA ALA A 526 14.74 1.38 16.35
C ALA A 526 15.08 2.67 17.13
N ALA A 527 16.26 2.73 17.74
CA ALA A 527 16.72 3.90 18.49
C ALA A 527 16.83 5.16 17.60
N ARG A 528 17.41 5.03 16.40
CA ARG A 528 17.53 6.15 15.46
C ARG A 528 16.18 6.61 14.91
N TRP A 529 15.26 5.69 14.62
CA TRP A 529 13.91 6.03 14.19
C TRP A 529 13.12 6.71 15.30
N MET A 530 13.11 6.16 16.51
CA MET A 530 12.47 6.79 17.68
C MET A 530 13.04 8.19 17.92
N GLY A 531 14.37 8.35 17.91
CA GLY A 531 15.02 9.67 18.04
C GLY A 531 14.62 10.66 16.92
N ARG A 532 14.47 10.18 15.68
CA ARG A 532 14.02 11.00 14.53
C ARG A 532 12.57 11.46 14.68
N VAL A 533 11.68 10.55 15.06
CA VAL A 533 10.24 10.78 15.12
C VAL A 533 9.87 11.59 16.38
N ILE A 534 10.35 11.19 17.56
CA ILE A 534 10.11 11.88 18.83
C ILE A 534 10.74 13.29 18.81
N GLY A 535 11.96 13.44 18.28
CA GLY A 535 12.59 14.76 18.14
C GLY A 535 11.96 15.64 17.07
N THR A 536 11.14 15.09 16.16
CA THR A 536 10.27 15.89 15.29
C THR A 536 9.03 16.32 16.07
N TYR A 537 8.39 15.40 16.80
CA TYR A 537 7.22 15.69 17.65
C TYR A 537 7.50 16.80 18.67
N GLU A 538 8.65 16.78 19.35
CA GLU A 538 9.03 17.85 20.29
C GLU A 538 9.06 19.24 19.61
N LYS A 539 9.48 19.31 18.34
CA LYS A 539 9.62 20.57 17.58
C LYS A 539 8.38 21.00 16.80
N SER A 540 7.45 20.10 16.53
CA SER A 540 6.27 20.32 15.67
C SER A 540 4.94 20.23 16.41
N GLY A 541 4.90 19.50 17.52
CA GLY A 541 3.67 19.12 18.23
C GLY A 541 2.87 17.99 17.55
N VAL A 542 3.37 17.38 16.48
CA VAL A 542 2.63 16.38 15.69
C VAL A 542 3.50 15.23 15.15
N LEU A 543 2.86 14.09 14.90
CA LEU A 543 3.41 12.99 14.10
C LEU A 543 2.95 13.10 12.65
N LEU A 544 3.79 12.60 11.75
CA LEU A 544 3.73 12.85 10.31
C LEU A 544 3.86 11.53 9.52
N GLU A 545 3.48 11.59 8.26
CA GLU A 545 3.54 10.50 7.29
C GLU A 545 4.96 9.89 7.10
N LYS A 546 5.98 10.74 6.89
CA LYS A 546 7.35 10.34 6.48
C LYS A 546 8.43 11.30 6.99
N TYR A 547 9.66 10.84 7.12
CA TYR A 547 10.75 11.55 7.83
C TYR A 547 12.07 11.57 7.05
N ASP A 548 12.83 12.68 7.09
CA ASP A 548 14.19 12.74 6.52
C ASP A 548 15.12 12.04 7.49
N VAL A 549 15.57 10.84 7.15
CA VAL A 549 16.45 10.02 8.01
C VAL A 549 17.93 10.27 7.72
N SER A 550 18.26 11.01 6.65
CA SER A 550 19.64 11.23 6.19
C SER A 550 20.25 12.50 6.79
N ASN A 551 19.44 13.52 7.05
CA ASN A 551 19.89 14.79 7.60
C ASN A 551 20.21 14.68 9.10
N PRO A 552 21.42 15.05 9.59
CA PRO A 552 21.71 15.05 11.03
C PRO A 552 20.80 15.99 11.83
N TYR A 553 20.29 17.07 11.21
CA TYR A 553 19.33 17.97 11.84
C TYR A 553 17.90 17.45 11.69
N ILE A 554 17.18 17.36 12.82
CA ILE A 554 15.76 16.97 12.83
C ILE A 554 14.88 18.17 12.47
N SER A 555 14.06 18.01 11.42
CA SER A 555 13.13 18.99 10.87
C SER A 555 11.74 18.91 11.52
N PRO A 556 11.11 20.04 11.94
CA PRO A 556 9.72 20.04 12.39
C PRO A 556 8.70 19.77 11.26
N LYS A 557 9.15 19.71 10.00
CA LYS A 557 8.31 19.41 8.82
C LYS A 557 8.37 17.95 8.37
N GLY A 558 9.06 17.08 9.11
CA GLY A 558 9.25 15.68 8.74
C GLY A 558 10.19 15.49 7.54
N GLY A 559 9.78 14.64 6.60
CA GLY A 559 10.49 14.31 5.36
C GLY A 559 10.66 15.46 4.39
N LYS A 560 11.49 15.23 3.37
CA LYS A 560 11.51 16.12 2.21
C LYS A 560 10.31 15.83 1.32
N GLY A 561 9.81 16.88 0.67
CA GLY A 561 8.76 16.77 -0.33
C GLY A 561 9.19 15.94 -1.54
N GLY A 562 8.20 15.48 -2.28
CA GLY A 562 8.30 14.57 -3.41
C GLY A 562 6.95 13.87 -3.58
N GLY A 563 6.73 13.23 -4.73
CA GLY A 563 5.38 12.76 -5.09
C GLY A 563 4.40 13.93 -5.29
N GLU A 564 3.10 13.63 -5.27
CA GLU A 564 2.06 14.49 -5.84
C GLU A 564 1.37 15.43 -4.84
N TYR A 565 1.58 15.25 -3.53
CA TYR A 565 0.79 15.94 -2.49
C TYR A 565 1.62 16.38 -1.27
N PRO A 566 1.15 17.37 -0.47
CA PRO A 566 1.87 17.86 0.72
C PRO A 566 2.00 16.81 1.85
N MET A 567 2.91 17.06 2.80
CA MET A 567 3.07 16.23 4.01
C MET A 567 1.76 16.13 4.81
N GLN A 568 1.37 14.91 5.19
CA GLN A 568 0.17 14.66 6.00
C GLN A 568 0.46 14.58 7.51
N ILE A 569 -0.53 14.98 8.32
CA ILE A 569 -0.52 14.96 9.79
C ILE A 569 -1.39 13.80 10.29
N GLY A 570 -0.92 13.09 11.29
CA GLY A 570 -1.66 12.04 11.99
C GLY A 570 -0.73 11.17 12.83
N PHE A 571 -0.08 10.14 12.30
CA PHE A 571 -0.39 9.42 11.05
C PHE A 571 -0.44 7.92 11.38
N GLY A 572 -1.44 7.19 10.89
CA GLY A 572 -1.78 5.82 11.35
C GLY A 572 -0.58 4.90 11.58
N TRP A 573 0.22 4.63 10.54
CA TRP A 573 1.41 3.78 10.66
C TRP A 573 2.51 4.35 11.56
N THR A 574 2.64 5.67 11.69
CA THR A 574 3.72 6.32 12.44
C THR A 574 3.42 6.18 13.92
N ASN A 575 2.16 6.43 14.28
CA ASN A 575 1.66 6.30 15.64
C ASN A 575 1.74 4.85 16.10
N GLY A 576 1.29 3.90 15.27
CA GLY A 576 1.27 2.49 15.63
C GLY A 576 2.65 1.83 15.70
N THR A 577 3.51 2.07 14.70
CA THR A 577 4.88 1.53 14.74
C THR A 577 5.77 2.24 15.75
N LEU A 578 5.58 3.54 16.02
CA LEU A 578 6.30 4.20 17.11
C LEU A 578 5.94 3.60 18.46
N LEU A 579 4.65 3.40 18.75
CA LEU A 579 4.21 2.80 20.02
C LEU A 579 4.80 1.40 20.20
N GLY A 580 4.65 0.52 19.20
CA GLY A 580 5.23 -0.82 19.23
C GLY A 580 6.76 -0.84 19.35
N LEU A 581 7.49 0.11 18.76
CA LEU A 581 8.94 0.24 18.95
C LEU A 581 9.30 0.76 20.35
N MET A 582 8.52 1.70 20.89
CA MET A 582 8.72 2.27 22.22
C MET A 582 8.53 1.24 23.33
N ASP A 583 7.56 0.33 23.16
CA ASP A 583 7.26 -0.75 24.10
C ASP A 583 8.17 -1.97 23.90
N ARG A 584 8.64 -2.24 22.67
CA ARG A 584 9.65 -3.29 22.40
C ARG A 584 11.05 -2.93 22.89
N TYR A 585 11.43 -1.65 22.91
CA TYR A 585 12.78 -1.18 23.29
C TYR A 585 12.78 -0.13 24.42
N PRO A 586 12.18 -0.41 25.60
CA PRO A 586 11.94 0.59 26.64
C PRO A 586 13.21 1.30 27.17
N GLN A 587 14.38 0.65 27.09
CA GLN A 587 15.67 1.24 27.43
C GLN A 587 16.08 2.33 26.41
N ASN A 588 15.97 2.04 25.11
CA ASN A 588 16.20 3.04 24.05
C ASN A 588 15.16 4.16 24.14
N THR A 589 13.90 3.82 24.46
CA THR A 589 12.81 4.78 24.67
C THR A 589 13.15 5.78 25.78
N ARG A 590 13.61 5.31 26.95
CA ARG A 590 14.05 6.19 28.04
C ARG A 590 15.18 7.11 27.60
N VAL A 591 16.22 6.57 26.96
CA VAL A 591 17.35 7.36 26.44
C VAL A 591 16.89 8.42 25.41
N VAL A 592 15.93 8.11 24.53
CA VAL A 592 15.39 9.09 23.58
C VAL A 592 14.57 10.16 24.30
N LEU A 593 13.75 9.80 25.29
CA LEU A 593 12.95 10.73 26.08
C LEU A 593 13.80 11.63 27.00
N ASP A 594 14.92 11.13 27.54
CA ASP A 594 15.89 11.94 28.28
C ASP A 594 16.50 13.09 27.45
N HIS A 595 16.57 12.90 26.12
CA HIS A 595 17.02 13.93 25.17
C HIS A 595 15.89 14.78 24.58
N ASN A 596 14.62 14.42 24.84
CA ASN A 596 13.42 15.10 24.34
C ASN A 596 12.42 15.24 25.50
N PRO A 597 12.75 16.02 26.55
CA PRO A 597 12.02 16.05 27.80
C PRO A 597 10.63 16.69 27.67
N ALA A 598 10.33 17.40 26.58
CA ALA A 598 8.97 17.85 26.33
C ALA A 598 8.10 16.70 25.78
N ALA A 599 8.67 15.66 25.19
CA ALA A 599 7.94 14.50 24.70
C ALA A 599 7.65 13.43 25.79
N ASP A 600 8.00 13.70 27.04
CA ASP A 600 8.00 12.75 28.17
C ASP A 600 7.06 13.16 29.32
N LEU A 601 6.57 12.18 30.09
CA LEU A 601 5.99 12.35 31.42
C LEU A 601 6.35 11.12 32.27
N PRO A 602 7.25 11.24 33.25
CA PRO A 602 7.90 10.08 33.88
C PRO A 602 7.00 9.27 34.85
N ASP A 603 5.85 9.81 35.27
CA ASP A 603 5.01 9.22 36.33
C ASP A 603 3.94 8.22 35.82
N ARG A 604 3.83 8.00 34.50
CA ARG A 604 2.86 7.06 33.93
C ARG A 604 3.49 5.65 33.79
N PRO A 605 2.89 4.58 34.36
CA PRO A 605 3.44 3.23 34.23
C PRO A 605 3.46 2.80 32.76
N THR A 606 4.55 2.16 32.35
CA THR A 606 4.65 1.54 31.02
C THR A 606 3.54 0.52 30.84
N VAL A 607 2.80 0.62 29.74
CA VAL A 607 1.89 -0.45 29.31
C VAL A 607 2.71 -1.73 29.13
N ARG A 608 2.12 -2.88 29.45
CA ARG A 608 2.83 -4.16 29.33
C ARG A 608 2.93 -4.54 27.86
N ALA A 609 4.06 -4.16 27.25
CA ALA A 609 4.47 -4.54 25.90
C ALA A 609 4.08 -5.98 25.59
N LEU A 610 3.37 -6.17 24.48
CA LEU A 610 2.77 -7.45 24.15
C LEU A 610 3.85 -8.44 23.64
N PRO A 611 3.68 -9.76 23.90
CA PRO A 611 4.74 -10.73 23.65
C PRO A 611 5.08 -10.83 22.15
N PRO A 612 6.35 -11.11 21.79
CA PRO A 612 6.77 -11.16 20.40
C PRO A 612 5.95 -12.19 19.59
N MET A 613 5.55 -11.79 18.38
CA MET A 613 4.59 -12.52 17.55
C MET A 613 5.01 -13.98 17.30
N ASN A 614 4.21 -14.92 17.79
CA ASN A 614 4.22 -16.32 17.37
C ASN A 614 2.78 -16.78 17.11
N ALA A 615 2.23 -16.36 15.98
CA ALA A 615 0.81 -16.46 15.64
C ALA A 615 0.31 -17.93 15.57
N TYR A 616 1.20 -18.85 15.20
CA TYR A 616 0.96 -20.30 15.17
C TYR A 616 1.14 -20.99 16.54
N GLY A 617 1.71 -20.30 17.53
CA GLY A 617 1.97 -20.82 18.87
C GLY A 617 0.94 -20.47 19.95
N VAL A 618 -0.07 -19.66 19.63
CA VAL A 618 -1.07 -19.18 20.61
C VAL A 618 -1.97 -20.32 21.08
N GLN A 619 -1.98 -20.61 22.39
CA GLN A 619 -2.88 -21.58 23.00
C GLN A 619 -4.29 -20.97 23.19
N SER A 620 -5.33 -21.80 23.10
CA SER A 620 -6.72 -21.34 23.20
C SER A 620 -7.21 -21.28 24.65
N ASP A 621 -7.50 -20.08 25.14
CA ASP A 621 -8.43 -19.91 26.27
C ASP A 621 -9.88 -20.07 25.79
N LYS A 622 -10.75 -20.60 26.66
CA LYS A 622 -12.14 -20.90 26.30
C LYS A 622 -13.04 -19.67 26.18
N ASP A 623 -12.63 -18.57 26.82
CA ASP A 623 -13.46 -17.37 27.03
C ASP A 623 -13.57 -16.46 25.79
N THR A 624 -12.89 -16.77 24.68
CA THR A 624 -13.01 -15.98 23.44
C THR A 624 -14.24 -16.33 22.61
N ILE A 625 -14.75 -17.57 22.69
CA ILE A 625 -15.79 -18.06 21.78
C ILE A 625 -17.06 -17.20 21.83
N ASP A 626 -17.46 -16.76 23.02
CA ASP A 626 -18.67 -15.95 23.19
C ASP A 626 -18.57 -14.55 22.58
N ARG A 627 -17.37 -13.99 22.39
CA ARG A 627 -17.15 -12.67 21.77
C ARG A 627 -17.40 -12.67 20.25
N TYR A 628 -17.48 -13.86 19.63
CA TYR A 628 -17.78 -14.03 18.21
C TYR A 628 -19.27 -14.22 17.89
N ASN A 629 -20.16 -14.25 18.91
CA ASN A 629 -21.60 -14.48 18.74
C ASN A 629 -22.40 -13.24 18.28
N LEU A 630 -21.76 -12.29 17.58
CA LEU A 630 -22.44 -11.36 16.69
C LEU A 630 -22.32 -11.89 15.25
N PRO A 631 -23.42 -12.02 14.49
CA PRO A 631 -23.33 -12.44 13.10
C PRO A 631 -22.51 -11.41 12.31
N LEU A 632 -21.64 -11.91 11.41
CA LEU A 632 -21.26 -11.09 10.25
C LEU A 632 -22.55 -10.80 9.49
N VAL A 633 -22.72 -9.55 9.04
CA VAL A 633 -23.90 -9.16 8.25
C VAL A 633 -23.97 -10.09 7.05
N THR A 634 -24.99 -10.94 7.01
CA THR A 634 -25.14 -11.96 5.96
C THR A 634 -25.64 -11.29 4.68
N VAL A 635 -24.75 -10.56 4.02
CA VAL A 635 -24.96 -10.06 2.66
C VAL A 635 -25.15 -11.29 1.77
N MET A 636 -26.29 -11.35 1.08
CA MET A 636 -26.53 -12.44 0.12
C MET A 636 -25.42 -12.40 -0.94
N PRO A 637 -24.69 -13.51 -1.18
CA PRO A 637 -23.63 -13.52 -2.18
C PRO A 637 -24.26 -13.25 -3.55
N ARG A 638 -23.96 -12.07 -4.11
CA ARG A 638 -24.23 -11.84 -5.54
C ARG A 638 -23.29 -12.74 -6.34
N PRO A 639 -23.74 -13.31 -7.47
CA PRO A 639 -22.85 -14.07 -8.34
C PRO A 639 -21.70 -13.17 -8.80
N VAL A 640 -20.52 -13.78 -8.93
CA VAL A 640 -19.30 -13.13 -9.45
C VAL A 640 -19.66 -12.30 -10.67
N ALA A 641 -19.34 -11.01 -10.64
CA ALA A 641 -19.62 -10.11 -11.75
C ALA A 641 -18.90 -10.65 -13.00
N PRO A 642 -19.61 -10.91 -14.11
CA PRO A 642 -18.96 -11.33 -15.33
C PRO A 642 -17.99 -10.22 -15.78
N THR A 643 -16.77 -10.62 -16.16
CA THR A 643 -15.74 -9.70 -16.67
C THR A 643 -16.37 -8.73 -17.67
N PRO A 644 -16.24 -7.40 -17.48
CA PRO A 644 -16.86 -6.42 -18.38
C PRO A 644 -16.45 -6.70 -19.82
N SER A 645 -17.41 -7.12 -20.63
CA SER A 645 -17.18 -7.43 -22.04
C SER A 645 -16.82 -6.14 -22.76
N LEU A 646 -15.53 -5.98 -23.11
CA LEU A 646 -15.03 -4.85 -23.88
C LEU A 646 -15.93 -4.60 -25.10
N PRO A 647 -16.21 -3.33 -25.46
CA PRO A 647 -17.14 -3.00 -26.53
C PRO A 647 -16.72 -3.68 -27.84
N GLN A 648 -17.67 -4.41 -28.44
CA GLN A 648 -17.43 -5.19 -29.67
C GLN A 648 -16.95 -4.26 -30.79
N VAL A 649 -15.75 -4.51 -31.30
CA VAL A 649 -15.26 -3.86 -32.53
C VAL A 649 -16.15 -4.34 -33.68
N SER A 650 -16.95 -3.42 -34.23
CA SER A 650 -17.91 -3.73 -35.29
C SER A 650 -17.21 -4.23 -36.55
N SER A 651 -17.68 -5.35 -37.08
CA SER A 651 -17.13 -5.97 -38.28
C SER A 651 -17.50 -5.19 -39.55
N VAL A 652 -16.50 -4.95 -40.40
CA VAL A 652 -16.69 -4.64 -41.83
C VAL A 652 -16.01 -5.77 -42.61
N GLY A 653 -16.73 -6.33 -43.59
CA GLY A 653 -16.47 -7.69 -44.06
C GLY A 653 -15.71 -7.85 -45.37
N GLU A 654 -15.43 -9.13 -45.65
CA GLU A 654 -15.23 -9.78 -46.96
C GLU A 654 -14.23 -9.17 -47.97
N SER A 655 -13.14 -9.91 -48.19
CA SER A 655 -12.99 -10.68 -49.44
C SER A 655 -11.88 -11.73 -49.32
N ALA A 656 -12.11 -12.91 -49.91
CA ALA A 656 -11.13 -14.00 -50.01
C ALA A 656 -10.98 -14.47 -51.46
N PRO A 657 -9.88 -15.16 -51.81
CA PRO A 657 -9.92 -16.16 -52.85
C PRO A 657 -9.31 -17.52 -52.42
N THR A 658 -9.88 -18.61 -52.95
CA THR A 658 -9.52 -20.01 -52.63
C THR A 658 -8.81 -20.70 -53.82
N PRO A 659 -7.87 -21.64 -53.59
CA PRO A 659 -7.49 -22.66 -54.56
C PRO A 659 -8.26 -24.00 -54.36
N PRO A 660 -8.39 -24.86 -55.40
CA PRO A 660 -9.40 -25.94 -55.43
C PRO A 660 -8.97 -27.31 -54.86
N SER A 661 -9.97 -28.20 -54.74
CA SER A 661 -9.91 -29.57 -54.17
C SER A 661 -9.79 -30.68 -55.24
N SER A 662 -9.18 -31.84 -54.89
CA SER A 662 -9.59 -33.15 -55.45
C SER A 662 -9.07 -34.40 -54.69
N ALA A 663 -10.02 -35.13 -54.08
CA ALA A 663 -10.19 -36.61 -53.93
C ALA A 663 -9.09 -37.61 -53.39
N PRO A 664 -9.50 -38.73 -52.73
CA PRO A 664 -8.66 -39.87 -52.26
C PRO A 664 -8.98 -41.18 -53.06
N PRO A 665 -8.87 -42.48 -52.60
CA PRO A 665 -8.32 -43.11 -51.36
C PRO A 665 -7.52 -44.46 -51.55
N VAL A 666 -7.36 -45.24 -50.46
CA VAL A 666 -7.12 -46.73 -50.32
C VAL A 666 -5.74 -47.20 -49.73
N GLN A 667 -5.78 -48.33 -48.99
CA GLN A 667 -4.76 -48.98 -48.10
C GLN A 667 -4.00 -50.14 -48.83
N PRO A 668 -3.16 -51.05 -48.20
CA PRO A 668 -2.72 -51.23 -46.79
C PRO A 668 -1.20 -51.52 -46.54
N THR A 669 -0.87 -52.04 -45.34
CA THR A 669 0.44 -52.26 -44.65
C THR A 669 1.01 -53.72 -44.84
N PRO A 670 2.02 -54.28 -44.10
CA PRO A 670 3.02 -53.77 -43.09
C PRO A 670 4.51 -54.28 -43.21
N SER A 671 5.37 -53.90 -42.23
CA SER A 671 6.56 -54.63 -41.64
C SER A 671 8.00 -54.10 -41.94
N ALA A 672 9.03 -54.18 -41.06
CA ALA A 672 9.14 -54.27 -39.58
C ALA A 672 10.62 -54.12 -39.07
N THR A 673 10.86 -53.45 -37.90
CA THR A 673 11.87 -53.73 -36.80
C THR A 673 13.41 -53.90 -37.08
N VAL A 674 14.43 -53.60 -36.22
CA VAL A 674 14.62 -53.00 -34.85
C VAL A 674 16.13 -52.74 -34.53
N ALA A 675 16.45 -51.99 -33.43
CA ALA A 675 17.74 -51.93 -32.64
C ALA A 675 18.97 -51.15 -33.20
N ALA A 676 19.92 -50.59 -32.39
CA ALA A 676 19.96 -50.22 -30.95
C ALA A 676 21.13 -49.22 -30.62
N THR A 677 21.23 -48.77 -29.34
CA THR A 677 22.12 -47.74 -28.72
C THR A 677 23.47 -48.31 -28.18
N PRO A 678 24.41 -47.61 -27.45
CA PRO A 678 24.45 -46.23 -26.87
C PRO A 678 25.82 -45.41 -26.91
N LYS A 679 25.81 -44.26 -26.19
CA LYS A 679 26.83 -43.26 -25.67
C LYS A 679 28.18 -43.83 -25.09
N PRO A 680 29.21 -43.04 -24.59
CA PRO A 680 29.39 -41.55 -24.41
C PRO A 680 30.82 -40.88 -24.59
N ALA A 681 30.92 -39.55 -24.33
CA ALA A 681 32.00 -38.76 -23.63
C ALA A 681 33.30 -38.15 -24.31
N MET A 682 33.38 -36.79 -24.34
CA MET A 682 34.41 -35.81 -23.83
C MET A 682 35.97 -36.04 -23.87
N PRO A 683 36.86 -35.00 -23.67
CA PRO A 683 36.81 -33.54 -23.98
C PRO A 683 38.17 -32.82 -24.39
N ALA A 684 38.08 -31.50 -24.72
CA ALA A 684 39.02 -30.36 -24.46
C ALA A 684 40.48 -30.23 -25.05
N THR A 685 40.83 -29.03 -25.58
CA THR A 685 42.02 -28.22 -25.13
C THR A 685 42.15 -26.76 -25.68
N ILE A 686 42.67 -25.90 -24.80
CA ILE A 686 43.03 -24.45 -24.75
C ILE A 686 43.98 -23.87 -25.85
N ALA A 687 43.83 -22.58 -26.25
CA ALA A 687 44.91 -21.55 -26.48
C ALA A 687 44.42 -20.14 -26.98
N THR A 688 45.23 -19.07 -26.83
CA THR A 688 45.03 -17.63 -27.23
C THR A 688 46.37 -17.00 -27.75
N PRO A 689 46.63 -15.68 -27.99
CA PRO A 689 45.80 -14.42 -28.13
C PRO A 689 46.19 -13.37 -29.25
N GLY A 690 45.21 -12.58 -29.76
CA GLY A 690 45.33 -11.19 -30.34
C GLY A 690 46.22 -10.88 -31.60
N PRO A 691 46.35 -9.61 -32.09
CA PRO A 691 45.44 -8.43 -32.06
C PRO A 691 45.37 -7.59 -33.40
N ALA A 692 44.62 -6.46 -33.39
CA ALA A 692 44.76 -5.21 -34.22
C ALA A 692 44.00 -4.94 -35.58
N ALA A 693 43.16 -3.88 -35.54
CA ALA A 693 42.75 -2.82 -36.51
C ALA A 693 42.81 -2.93 -38.07
N SER A 694 41.75 -2.45 -38.77
CA SER A 694 41.77 -1.48 -39.92
C SER A 694 40.38 -1.22 -40.57
N ALA A 695 40.22 -0.12 -41.33
CA ALA A 695 39.05 0.28 -42.17
C ALA A 695 39.49 1.39 -43.20
N PRO A 696 38.62 1.98 -44.08
CA PRO A 696 37.47 1.52 -44.87
C PRO A 696 37.81 1.48 -46.40
N PRO A 697 36.86 1.55 -47.38
CA PRO A 697 36.63 2.83 -48.11
C PRO A 697 35.26 3.08 -48.83
N GLN A 698 34.92 4.38 -48.94
CA GLN A 698 34.29 5.22 -50.01
C GLN A 698 33.29 4.73 -51.11
N SER A 699 32.50 5.71 -51.61
CA SER A 699 31.45 5.69 -52.65
C SER A 699 31.93 5.92 -54.10
N PRO A 700 31.01 5.95 -55.10
CA PRO A 700 30.86 7.17 -55.94
C PRO A 700 29.38 7.61 -56.15
N ALA A 701 29.09 8.51 -57.11
CA ALA A 701 27.86 9.33 -57.20
C ALA A 701 27.29 9.54 -58.65
N GLU A 702 26.52 10.63 -58.87
CA GLU A 702 25.89 11.17 -60.12
C GLU A 702 24.46 10.67 -60.52
N ALA A 703 23.62 11.39 -61.30
CA ALA A 703 23.31 12.85 -61.41
C ALA A 703 22.07 13.16 -62.32
N SER A 704 21.43 14.33 -62.13
CA SER A 704 20.77 15.22 -63.12
C SER A 704 19.40 14.96 -63.82
N THR A 705 18.40 15.78 -63.42
CA THR A 705 17.48 16.66 -64.22
C THR A 705 16.48 16.14 -65.29
N VAL A 706 15.22 16.63 -65.25
CA VAL A 706 14.58 17.60 -66.21
C VAL A 706 13.08 17.89 -65.86
N THR A 707 12.57 19.10 -66.18
CA THR A 707 11.20 19.68 -65.95
C THR A 707 10.38 19.77 -67.28
N PRO A 708 9.17 20.41 -67.47
CA PRO A 708 8.49 21.51 -66.71
C PRO A 708 6.91 21.58 -66.66
N HIS A 709 6.42 22.69 -66.08
CA HIS A 709 5.07 23.33 -66.17
C HIS A 709 3.84 22.71 -65.45
N GLY A 710 2.94 23.50 -64.83
CA GLY A 710 3.00 24.95 -64.52
C GLY A 710 1.69 25.61 -64.02
N ALA A 711 1.82 26.83 -63.45
CA ALA A 711 0.76 27.78 -62.99
C ALA A 711 -0.08 27.36 -61.76
N ALA A 712 -0.56 28.24 -60.85
CA ALA A 712 -0.38 29.68 -60.53
C ALA A 712 -1.24 30.00 -59.26
N THR A 713 -1.20 31.09 -58.46
CA THR A 713 -0.34 32.27 -58.12
C THR A 713 -1.00 32.95 -56.90
N ALA A 714 -0.39 33.73 -56.00
CA ALA A 714 0.99 34.22 -55.79
C ALA A 714 1.35 34.02 -54.28
N GLY A 715 2.02 34.86 -53.45
CA GLY A 715 2.62 36.21 -53.52
C GLY A 715 2.09 37.15 -52.42
N GLU A 716 2.84 38.06 -51.78
CA GLU A 716 4.29 38.38 -51.79
C GLU A 716 4.69 38.93 -50.39
N GLY A 717 5.92 38.73 -49.88
CA GLY A 717 6.98 39.77 -49.89
C GLY A 717 7.26 40.32 -48.46
N THR A 718 8.47 40.72 -48.04
CA THR A 718 9.81 40.81 -48.67
C THR A 718 10.96 40.79 -47.62
N THR A 719 12.14 40.33 -48.03
CA THR A 719 13.47 40.29 -47.36
C THR A 719 14.30 41.59 -47.65
N PRO A 720 15.62 41.83 -47.30
CA PRO A 720 16.77 40.88 -47.18
C PRO A 720 18.05 41.18 -46.32
N ALA A 721 18.93 40.15 -46.23
CA ALA A 721 20.42 40.16 -46.05
C ALA A 721 21.03 40.74 -44.73
N VAL A 722 22.29 40.49 -44.31
CA VAL A 722 23.59 40.11 -44.94
C VAL A 722 24.41 39.11 -44.04
N ALA A 723 25.51 38.52 -44.54
CA ALA A 723 26.52 37.67 -43.87
C ALA A 723 27.33 38.40 -42.73
N HIS A 724 28.20 37.80 -41.90
CA HIS A 724 29.30 36.82 -42.13
C HIS A 724 29.77 36.08 -40.85
N ASP A 725 30.56 35.01 -41.03
CA ASP A 725 31.65 34.41 -40.22
C ASP A 725 31.61 34.30 -38.67
N GLY A 726 32.13 33.16 -38.17
CA GLY A 726 32.87 33.11 -36.89
C GLY A 726 32.44 32.01 -35.90
N ALA A 727 33.37 31.10 -35.57
CA ALA A 727 33.28 30.16 -34.44
C ALA A 727 34.68 29.62 -34.07
N PRO A 728 34.91 29.06 -32.86
CA PRO A 728 34.08 29.11 -31.64
C PRO A 728 34.81 29.70 -30.41
N GLN A 729 34.07 30.10 -29.37
CA GLN A 729 34.58 30.08 -28.00
C GLN A 729 33.46 29.80 -26.99
N GLN A 730 33.85 29.36 -25.79
CA GLN A 730 32.95 29.01 -24.68
C GLN A 730 32.36 30.26 -24.01
N VAL A 731 31.19 30.14 -23.34
CA VAL A 731 30.93 30.59 -21.95
C VAL A 731 29.45 30.43 -21.57
N GLU A 732 29.22 29.90 -20.36
CA GLU A 732 28.08 30.01 -19.41
C GLU A 732 26.60 29.97 -19.85
N ALA A 733 25.75 29.58 -18.88
CA ALA A 733 24.30 29.54 -19.00
C ALA A 733 23.64 30.79 -18.36
N PRO A 734 22.55 31.34 -18.93
CA PRO A 734 21.82 32.46 -18.37
C PRO A 734 20.84 32.05 -17.25
N ALA A 735 20.61 32.95 -16.29
CA ALA A 735 19.73 32.72 -15.14
C ALA A 735 18.24 33.02 -15.42
N VAL A 736 17.36 32.45 -14.59
CA VAL A 736 15.90 32.67 -14.62
C VAL A 736 15.52 34.06 -14.07
N PRO A 737 14.61 34.82 -14.69
CA PRO A 737 14.13 36.09 -14.15
C PRO A 737 13.17 35.90 -12.96
N ALA A 738 13.36 36.68 -11.89
CA ALA A 738 12.40 36.74 -10.78
C ALA A 738 11.29 37.77 -11.04
N VAL A 739 10.04 37.41 -10.72
CA VAL A 739 8.88 38.33 -10.75
C VAL A 739 8.55 38.77 -9.33
N ALA A 740 8.39 40.09 -9.12
CA ALA A 740 8.11 40.66 -7.81
C ALA A 740 6.59 40.70 -7.49
N PRO A 741 6.18 40.56 -6.22
CA PRO A 741 4.77 40.57 -5.83
C PRO A 741 4.19 41.99 -5.78
N SER A 742 2.95 42.14 -6.26
CA SER A 742 2.16 43.38 -6.18
C SER A 742 1.32 43.44 -4.89
N THR A 743 1.21 44.64 -4.31
CA THR A 743 0.40 44.89 -3.10
C THR A 743 -1.06 45.18 -3.45
N PRO A 744 -2.04 44.70 -2.66
CA PRO A 744 -3.45 45.06 -2.80
C PRO A 744 -3.77 46.38 -2.07
N THR A 745 -4.54 47.26 -2.71
CA THR A 745 -5.08 48.50 -2.12
C THR A 745 -6.53 48.32 -1.67
N THR A 746 -6.87 48.88 -0.50
CA THR A 746 -8.22 48.83 0.07
C THR A 746 -9.13 49.94 -0.46
N PRO A 747 -10.38 49.64 -0.85
CA PRO A 747 -11.47 50.60 -0.87
C PRO A 747 -12.36 50.47 0.37
N SER A 748 -12.76 51.60 0.97
CA SER A 748 -13.66 51.64 2.13
C SER A 748 -15.12 51.82 1.69
N VAL A 749 -16.03 51.03 2.25
CA VAL A 749 -17.48 51.22 2.12
C VAL A 749 -18.14 51.04 3.49
N THR A 750 -18.97 52.00 3.89
CA THR A 750 -19.75 51.96 5.14
C THR A 750 -21.06 51.23 4.96
N ALA A 751 -21.39 50.31 5.87
CA ALA A 751 -22.72 49.72 6.01
C ALA A 751 -23.11 49.67 7.50
N SER A 752 -24.37 49.98 7.80
CA SER A 752 -24.91 50.04 9.17
C SER A 752 -25.60 48.72 9.56
N ALA A 753 -25.49 48.34 10.83
CA ALA A 753 -26.28 47.25 11.41
C ALA A 753 -27.31 47.82 12.42
N PRO A 754 -28.59 47.40 12.37
CA PRO A 754 -29.61 47.84 13.33
C PRO A 754 -29.51 47.07 14.66
N ALA A 755 -29.96 47.70 15.74
CA ALA A 755 -30.06 47.07 17.06
C ALA A 755 -31.40 46.32 17.23
N SER A 756 -31.41 45.30 18.09
CA SER A 756 -32.61 44.72 18.69
C SER A 756 -32.34 44.39 20.15
N GLN A 757 -33.36 44.55 21.00
CA GLN A 757 -33.26 44.44 22.46
C GLN A 757 -34.07 43.25 22.97
N SER A 758 -33.57 42.54 24.00
CA SER A 758 -34.42 41.77 24.92
C SER A 758 -33.77 41.62 26.29
N THR A 759 -34.55 41.86 27.34
CA THR A 759 -34.14 41.99 28.74
C THR A 759 -33.92 40.66 29.48
N THR A 760 -32.93 40.68 30.41
CA THR A 760 -32.92 40.22 31.82
C THR A 760 -34.14 39.45 32.42
N PRO A 761 -33.99 38.67 33.52
CA PRO A 761 -32.95 38.79 34.58
C PRO A 761 -32.26 37.51 35.10
N GLN A 762 -31.27 37.73 35.98
CA GLN A 762 -30.54 36.74 36.79
C GLN A 762 -31.26 36.48 38.14
N PRO A 763 -30.75 35.53 38.96
CA PRO A 763 -30.37 35.98 40.31
C PRO A 763 -28.98 35.51 40.82
N THR A 764 -28.40 36.42 41.60
CA THR A 764 -27.28 36.40 42.58
C THR A 764 -27.23 35.18 43.54
N THR A 765 -26.17 34.86 44.32
CA THR A 765 -24.98 35.57 44.89
C THR A 765 -23.69 34.68 44.79
N SER A 766 -22.45 35.00 45.17
CA SER A 766 -21.86 35.82 46.28
C SER A 766 -20.42 36.33 45.98
N GLN A 767 -19.83 37.14 46.87
CA GLN A 767 -18.62 37.96 46.64
C GLN A 767 -17.35 37.53 47.42
N SER A 768 -16.16 37.97 46.97
CA SER A 768 -15.04 38.45 47.83
C SER A 768 -13.99 39.27 47.04
N THR A 769 -13.22 40.12 47.73
CA THR A 769 -12.36 41.21 47.22
C THR A 769 -10.84 40.92 47.36
N VAL A 770 -9.96 41.22 46.39
CA VAL A 770 -9.30 42.53 46.06
C VAL A 770 -8.45 43.07 47.25
N PRO A 771 -7.11 43.32 47.12
CA PRO A 771 -6.57 44.40 46.27
C PRO A 771 -5.16 44.24 45.59
N GLN A 772 -4.86 45.20 44.70
CA GLN A 772 -3.52 45.62 44.20
C GLN A 772 -3.27 47.08 44.67
N PRO A 773 -2.03 47.65 44.75
CA PRO A 773 -1.32 48.26 43.59
C PRO A 773 0.24 48.28 43.82
N PRO A 774 1.11 49.17 43.28
CA PRO A 774 1.01 50.18 42.20
C PRO A 774 2.11 50.04 41.09
N ALA A 775 2.30 51.08 40.24
CA ALA A 775 3.13 51.03 39.02
C ALA A 775 3.99 52.29 38.76
N GLY A 776 4.88 52.21 37.76
CA GLY A 776 5.62 53.32 37.12
C GLY A 776 6.84 52.82 36.30
N ALA A 777 7.39 53.53 35.30
CA ALA A 777 6.92 54.69 34.50
C ALA A 777 7.84 54.88 33.25
N SER A 778 7.29 55.41 32.13
CA SER A 778 7.93 56.20 31.02
C SER A 778 9.30 55.85 30.38
N ALA A 779 9.71 56.28 29.17
CA ALA A 779 9.05 56.67 27.90
C ALA A 779 10.11 57.03 26.80
N VAL A 780 9.88 56.65 25.53
CA VAL A 780 10.21 57.40 24.26
C VAL A 780 11.68 57.74 23.87
N LEU A 781 12.24 57.03 22.84
CA LEU A 781 12.83 57.46 21.52
C LEU A 781 13.84 58.67 21.39
N PRO A 782 14.49 58.97 20.21
CA PRO A 782 14.89 58.21 18.97
C PRO A 782 16.36 58.50 18.45
N VAL A 783 16.68 58.11 17.17
CA VAL A 783 17.81 58.49 16.26
C VAL A 783 19.27 58.11 16.66
N THR A 784 20.33 58.06 15.81
CA THR A 784 20.58 58.54 14.41
C THR A 784 21.33 57.48 13.54
N ALA A 785 22.13 57.83 12.48
CA ALA A 785 22.73 56.86 11.53
C ALA A 785 24.10 57.26 10.88
N GLN A 786 24.92 56.24 10.50
CA GLN A 786 26.04 56.23 9.50
C GLN A 786 27.33 57.07 9.82
N PRO A 787 28.51 56.90 9.15
CA PRO A 787 28.81 56.23 7.84
C PRO A 787 30.08 55.30 7.77
N ARG A 788 30.52 55.00 6.52
CA ARG A 788 31.63 54.12 6.02
C ARG A 788 33.10 54.48 6.38
N VAL A 789 34.01 53.49 6.30
CA VAL A 789 35.33 53.42 5.58
C VAL A 789 35.97 52.01 5.80
N GLN A 790 36.35 51.20 4.79
CA GLN A 790 37.71 51.00 4.18
C GLN A 790 38.86 50.70 5.19
N HIS A 791 39.85 49.81 4.98
CA HIS A 791 40.38 49.10 3.78
C HIS A 791 41.19 47.81 4.16
N ASP A 792 41.56 47.00 3.15
CA ASP A 792 42.74 46.10 3.03
C ASP A 792 42.86 44.65 3.61
N ASP A 793 43.62 43.85 2.83
CA ASP A 793 44.10 42.44 2.90
C ASP A 793 45.43 42.30 3.73
N PRO A 794 46.15 41.14 3.88
CA PRO A 794 46.11 39.87 3.12
C PRO A 794 46.26 38.52 3.88
N MET A 795 46.28 37.43 3.09
CA MET A 795 46.73 36.05 3.41
C MET A 795 48.22 35.91 3.81
N PRO A 796 48.59 34.77 4.45
CA PRO A 796 49.84 34.06 4.11
C PRO A 796 49.67 32.54 3.86
N THR A 797 50.75 31.87 3.43
CA THR A 797 50.76 30.48 2.90
C THR A 797 51.62 29.47 3.72
N LEU A 798 51.45 28.17 3.39
CA LEU A 798 52.27 26.96 3.72
C LEU A 798 53.80 27.12 3.42
N PRO A 799 54.75 26.16 3.73
CA PRO A 799 54.66 24.70 4.02
C PRO A 799 55.64 24.18 5.16
N PRO A 800 56.45 23.06 5.08
CA PRO A 800 56.16 21.59 5.16
C PRO A 800 57.01 20.73 6.18
N HIS A 801 56.76 19.39 6.19
CA HIS A 801 57.59 18.26 6.73
C HIS A 801 57.66 18.08 8.28
N VAL A 802 58.09 16.95 8.90
CA VAL A 802 58.85 15.71 8.51
C VAL A 802 58.16 14.43 9.05
N THR A 803 58.64 13.24 8.67
CA THR A 803 58.18 11.88 9.05
C THR A 803 58.61 11.41 10.47
N ASP A 804 57.93 10.40 11.02
CA ASP A 804 58.53 9.05 11.26
C ASP A 804 57.62 8.06 12.05
N ALA A 805 57.88 6.77 11.82
CA ALA A 805 57.38 5.59 12.54
C ALA A 805 58.45 4.46 12.37
N PRO A 806 58.34 3.25 12.98
CA PRO A 806 57.36 2.73 13.94
C PRO A 806 58.04 2.14 15.21
N LYS A 807 57.30 1.38 16.04
CA LYS A 807 57.84 0.21 16.75
C LYS A 807 56.76 -0.76 17.25
N GLU A 808 57.06 -2.05 17.15
CA GLU A 808 56.25 -3.17 17.64
C GLU A 808 56.58 -3.49 19.11
N SER A 809 55.63 -4.09 19.85
CA SER A 809 55.93 -5.16 20.81
C SER A 809 54.67 -5.92 21.23
N THR A 810 54.80 -7.24 21.30
CA THR A 810 53.78 -8.24 21.67
C THR A 810 53.33 -8.19 23.13
N ALA A 811 52.06 -8.49 23.41
CA ALA A 811 51.66 -9.40 24.51
C ALA A 811 50.18 -9.86 24.42
N THR A 812 49.97 -11.16 24.68
CA THR A 812 48.71 -11.75 25.18
C THR A 812 49.14 -12.87 26.14
N PRO A 813 48.40 -13.18 27.23
CA PRO A 813 47.37 -14.23 27.08
C PRO A 813 46.17 -14.19 28.06
N GLN A 814 45.11 -14.87 27.62
CA GLN A 814 44.13 -15.66 28.41
C GLN A 814 43.05 -14.98 29.29
N PRO A 815 41.94 -15.70 29.61
CA PRO A 815 40.68 -15.10 30.04
C PRO A 815 40.27 -15.45 31.49
N ALA A 816 39.14 -14.88 31.92
CA ALA A 816 38.31 -15.42 33.00
C ALA A 816 36.96 -15.88 32.42
N ALA A 817 36.41 -16.96 32.97
CA ALA A 817 35.07 -17.44 32.65
C ALA A 817 34.20 -17.39 33.92
N HIS A 818 32.93 -17.04 33.77
CA HIS A 818 31.84 -17.54 34.61
C HIS A 818 30.48 -17.37 33.93
#